data_AF-A0AAN6XQA8-F1
#
_entry.id   AF-A0AAN6XQA8-F1
#
_cell.length_a   1.000
_cell.length_b   1.000
_cell.length_c   1.000
_cell.angle_alpha   90.00
_cell.angle_beta   90.00
_cell.angle_gamma   90.00
#
_symmetry.space_group_name_H-M   'P 1'
#
loop_
_entity.id
_entity.type
_entity.pdbx_description
1 polymer ?
#
loop_
_entity_poly.entity_id
_entity_poly.type
_entity_poly.pdbx_seq_one_letter_code
_entity_poly.pdbx_strand_id
1 'polypeptide(L)'
;MDTYLKHLSETVLAEDKVVDYRLLSQSLQVPLNTAKQMLYEFHRSQNAKRPGSVHATYLIYGVRYNYSSQNGGDEEMLDADSLADDVPVYDLCLCTEERLRDVLEEYEEVKTIHVYSVSARATKDMGLLADLAQEVSSSEQKVPHTIVNPNVRKRARKAAPKVKEEPKPVEQKKAVEEKKAVVKNERPEKATSAAPAKKPAPAKASGIMAAFSKAASLPKKEPKTSKAASPAVTETNTPALSDEDDDEEEIPQPKPRTKPGFKTKKQREEDLRRMMEEDDEEEAPASERAESPEEPEPEPMEVEEAAPEPAKEEKEVVETTGNGRRRGKRRIMRKKQIMDEQGYLVSATFGGHDTNQEPLTHKFDKSACPDYTHYSTYPHGPFSKGPLELPFQRPDPRCRTFQSDAIERVIKDVTSRMKDPDLARLFENAFPSTTDTTVRFHTDGKDEKIKKKLRERERGRSYRDDGEWEGPQSFIITGDIIAEWLRDSTNQLKPYQPLALKDPAIFTLILGAINTQSEYVIQSPYCNAFQPPPISGLPVSMNGQDDTVHPIYEPNVVFECKYELDSLAHFLALGNEFHKHTKSNEFINPRWRKAVRNVLRVLESQSQPTFDPVTANYRQNEYTFQRHTNIGTETLNLQGVGNPLNNGTGLVRSAFRPSDDATIFGFFIPANAQMSVELKRTAAILRSTGDSSDKLLAEEMETYSERMREGIFEHGVVNHRKYGRVFAYEVDGYGSALMMDDANYPSLLALPLMGFVERDDEVYRNTRRMLLEKEGNPYYLKGKDFRGIGGPHIGLQNAWPMSLLVQAQTSEDEEEIGGCLELVLRSSRLGLVHESVDVNWATSYTRSWFAWANGVFAETVLDLARRKPGVVFEDGRPYEI
;
A
#
# COMPACT_ATOMS: atom_id res chain seq x y z
N MET A 1 21.04 -36.14 8.37
CA MET A 1 22.47 -36.10 8.78
C MET A 1 23.07 -34.93 8.05
N ASP A 2 22.90 -33.76 8.63
CA ASP A 2 22.63 -32.58 7.82
C ASP A 2 23.91 -31.80 7.59
N THR A 3 24.02 -31.17 6.42
CA THR A 3 25.27 -30.53 5.95
C THR A 3 25.82 -29.51 6.94
N TYR A 4 24.93 -28.79 7.63
CA TYR A 4 25.28 -27.84 8.69
C TYR A 4 25.96 -28.50 9.90
N LEU A 5 25.50 -29.68 10.34
CA LEU A 5 26.08 -30.39 11.48
C LEU A 5 27.48 -30.88 11.17
N LYS A 6 27.74 -31.33 9.94
CA LYS A 6 29.07 -31.72 9.49
C LYS A 6 30.01 -30.51 9.51
N HIS A 7 29.63 -29.42 8.83
CA HIS A 7 30.42 -28.19 8.75
C HIS A 7 30.78 -27.62 10.14
N LEU A 8 29.81 -27.56 11.06
CA LEU A 8 30.06 -27.14 12.44
C LEU A 8 30.96 -28.12 13.21
N SER A 9 30.85 -29.43 12.99
CA SER A 9 31.75 -30.39 13.66
C SER A 9 33.19 -30.33 13.15
N GLU A 10 33.40 -30.03 11.86
CA GLU A 10 34.74 -29.81 11.31
C GLU A 10 35.30 -28.47 11.83
N THR A 11 34.56 -27.37 11.67
CA THR A 11 35.03 -26.02 12.04
C THR A 11 35.22 -25.83 13.56
N VAL A 12 34.28 -26.29 14.39
CA VAL A 12 34.33 -26.07 15.85
C VAL A 12 35.21 -27.11 16.55
N LEU A 13 35.12 -28.41 16.18
CA LEU A 13 35.77 -29.49 16.94
C LEU A 13 37.09 -29.99 16.34
N ALA A 14 37.32 -29.83 15.03
CA ALA A 14 38.58 -30.22 14.39
C ALA A 14 39.52 -29.03 14.15
N GLU A 15 38.99 -27.84 13.87
CA GLU A 15 39.78 -26.61 13.67
C GLU A 15 39.86 -25.70 14.92
N ASP A 16 39.14 -26.02 16.01
CA ASP A 16 39.08 -25.26 17.29
C ASP A 16 38.71 -23.77 17.09
N LYS A 17 37.91 -23.47 16.04
CA LYS A 17 37.45 -22.11 15.72
C LYS A 17 36.14 -21.78 16.44
N VAL A 18 35.98 -20.50 16.76
CA VAL A 18 34.71 -19.93 17.22
C VAL A 18 33.86 -19.59 16.00
N VAL A 19 32.58 -19.99 16.00
CA VAL A 19 31.63 -19.70 14.91
C VAL A 19 30.45 -18.90 15.47
N ASP A 20 30.16 -17.73 14.91
CA ASP A 20 28.98 -16.93 15.23
C ASP A 20 27.84 -17.12 14.23
N TYR A 21 26.63 -16.64 14.56
CA TYR A 21 25.45 -16.82 13.70
C TYR A 21 25.52 -16.08 12.36
N ARG A 22 26.40 -15.08 12.22
CA ARG A 22 26.60 -14.32 10.97
C ARG A 22 27.55 -15.08 10.06
N LEU A 23 28.66 -15.55 10.60
CA LEU A 23 29.63 -16.40 9.88
C LEU A 23 28.96 -17.70 9.40
N LEU A 24 28.11 -18.34 10.22
CA LEU A 24 27.36 -19.53 9.82
C LEU A 24 26.28 -19.23 8.77
N SER A 25 25.58 -18.10 8.90
CA SER A 25 24.60 -17.64 7.90
C SER A 25 25.27 -17.39 6.54
N GLN A 26 26.46 -16.80 6.54
CA GLN A 26 27.28 -16.59 5.35
C GLN A 26 27.82 -17.91 4.76
N SER A 27 28.40 -18.79 5.58
CA SER A 27 29.05 -20.02 5.08
C SER A 27 28.07 -21.06 4.53
N LEU A 28 26.82 -21.05 5.01
CA LEU A 28 25.76 -21.97 4.56
C LEU A 28 24.67 -21.31 3.71
N GLN A 29 24.72 -20.00 3.49
CA GLN A 29 23.71 -19.21 2.78
C GLN A 29 22.28 -19.36 3.33
N VAL A 30 22.15 -19.41 4.67
CA VAL A 30 20.87 -19.57 5.37
C VAL A 30 20.46 -18.30 6.13
N PRO A 31 19.15 -18.01 6.35
CA PRO A 31 18.72 -16.85 7.12
C PRO A 31 19.30 -16.81 8.53
N LEU A 32 19.55 -15.61 9.06
CA LEU A 32 20.21 -15.40 10.36
C LEU A 32 19.50 -16.10 11.53
N ASN A 33 18.17 -16.18 11.51
CA ASN A 33 17.41 -16.90 12.55
C ASN A 33 17.56 -18.44 12.42
N THR A 34 17.63 -18.96 11.19
CA THR A 34 17.97 -20.37 10.93
C THR A 34 19.38 -20.70 11.40
N ALA A 35 20.35 -19.81 11.17
CA ALA A 35 21.72 -19.98 11.68
C ALA A 35 21.78 -20.01 13.21
N LYS A 36 21.04 -19.13 13.91
CA LYS A 36 20.91 -19.15 15.38
C LYS A 36 20.32 -20.48 15.88
N GLN A 37 19.29 -21.01 15.21
CA GLN A 37 18.71 -22.32 15.53
C GLN A 37 19.72 -23.46 15.30
N MET A 38 20.44 -23.45 14.17
CA MET A 38 21.48 -24.44 13.85
C MET A 38 22.61 -24.47 14.90
N LEU A 39 23.05 -23.31 15.41
CA LEU A 39 24.03 -23.23 16.50
C LEU A 39 23.51 -23.84 17.80
N TYR A 40 22.24 -23.58 18.15
CA TYR A 40 21.60 -24.15 19.34
C TYR A 40 21.40 -25.67 19.22
N GLU A 41 20.95 -26.16 18.06
CA GLU A 41 20.81 -27.59 17.77
C GLU A 41 22.16 -28.32 17.79
N PHE A 42 23.22 -27.68 17.26
CA PHE A 42 24.57 -28.22 17.31
C PHE A 42 25.11 -28.30 18.76
N HIS A 43 25.05 -27.20 19.52
CA HIS A 43 25.47 -27.18 20.94
C HIS A 43 24.75 -28.27 21.75
N ARG A 44 23.41 -28.31 21.66
CA ARG A 44 22.57 -29.29 22.36
C ARG A 44 22.91 -30.73 21.94
N SER A 45 23.10 -30.98 20.65
CA SER A 45 23.34 -32.34 20.14
C SER A 45 24.76 -32.86 20.36
N GLN A 46 25.78 -32.00 20.51
CA GLN A 46 27.12 -32.43 20.91
C GLN A 46 27.23 -32.59 22.44
N ASN A 47 26.71 -31.65 23.24
CA ASN A 47 26.71 -31.79 24.70
C ASN A 47 25.87 -32.97 25.20
N ALA A 48 24.83 -33.38 24.48
CA ALA A 48 24.10 -34.62 24.74
C ALA A 48 24.92 -35.91 24.49
N LYS A 49 25.97 -35.86 23.65
CA LYS A 49 26.89 -37.00 23.41
C LYS A 49 28.08 -36.99 24.37
N ARG A 50 28.61 -35.79 24.65
CA ARG A 50 29.72 -35.56 25.59
C ARG A 50 29.51 -34.20 26.27
N PRO A 51 29.09 -34.15 27.55
CA PRO A 51 28.93 -32.90 28.28
C PRO A 51 30.23 -32.10 28.32
N GLY A 52 30.15 -30.78 28.10
CA GLY A 52 31.31 -29.90 28.07
C GLY A 52 32.24 -30.17 26.87
N SER A 53 31.69 -30.62 25.73
CA SER A 53 32.43 -30.71 24.46
C SER A 53 32.32 -29.47 23.60
N VAL A 54 31.30 -28.64 23.86
CA VAL A 54 30.97 -27.42 23.12
C VAL A 54 30.45 -26.40 24.12
N HIS A 55 30.88 -25.15 24.01
CA HIS A 55 30.42 -24.03 24.84
C HIS A 55 29.68 -23.00 23.99
N ALA A 56 28.64 -22.37 24.56
CA ALA A 56 27.90 -21.29 23.93
C ALA A 56 28.27 -19.91 24.52
N THR A 57 28.10 -18.88 23.70
CA THR A 57 27.97 -17.48 24.12
C THR A 57 26.55 -17.03 23.77
N TYR A 58 25.87 -16.38 24.71
CA TYR A 58 24.48 -15.95 24.55
C TYR A 58 24.37 -14.44 24.39
N LEU A 59 23.41 -14.00 23.59
CA LEU A 59 22.96 -12.61 23.49
C LEU A 59 21.57 -12.51 24.13
N ILE A 60 21.46 -11.66 25.13
CA ILE A 60 20.26 -11.41 25.94
C ILE A 60 19.79 -9.97 25.66
N TYR A 61 18.48 -9.78 25.51
CA TYR A 61 17.85 -8.47 25.34
C TYR A 61 16.62 -8.36 26.25
N GLY A 62 16.49 -7.28 27.00
CA GLY A 62 15.42 -7.11 28.00
C GLY A 62 15.61 -5.90 28.93
N VAL A 63 14.73 -5.76 29.92
CA VAL A 63 14.83 -4.72 30.97
C VAL A 63 15.63 -5.27 32.16
N ARG A 64 16.53 -4.46 32.74
CA ARG A 64 17.35 -4.83 33.92
C ARG A 64 16.89 -4.14 35.20
N TYR A 65 17.04 -4.84 36.32
CA TYR A 65 16.84 -4.27 37.65
C TYR A 65 17.91 -3.20 37.96
N ASN A 66 17.51 -1.93 37.86
CA ASN A 66 18.31 -0.71 38.12
C ASN A 66 19.42 -0.40 37.10
N TYR A 67 19.25 0.70 36.36
CA TYR A 67 20.36 1.46 35.76
C TYR A 67 20.45 2.89 36.31
N SER A 68 20.14 3.06 37.60
CA SER A 68 20.40 4.29 38.35
C SER A 68 21.63 4.10 39.26
N SER A 69 22.48 5.12 39.35
CA SER A 69 23.58 5.24 40.34
C SER A 69 24.85 4.38 40.14
N GLN A 70 25.52 4.45 38.96
CA GLN A 70 26.99 4.29 38.92
C GLN A 70 27.72 4.84 37.66
N ASN A 71 27.76 6.17 37.52
CA ASN A 71 28.89 6.89 36.90
C ASN A 71 28.89 8.32 37.44
N GLY A 72 29.94 8.72 38.15
CA GLY A 72 30.03 10.05 38.77
C GLY A 72 30.70 11.07 37.86
N GLY A 73 30.09 12.25 37.73
CA GLY A 73 30.63 13.37 36.96
C GLY A 73 29.63 14.52 36.92
N ASP A 74 29.91 15.56 37.71
CA ASP A 74 29.29 16.89 37.76
C ASP A 74 27.80 16.97 38.16
N GLU A 75 27.55 17.65 39.29
CA GLU A 75 26.22 17.94 39.83
C GLU A 75 25.72 19.31 39.33
N GLU A 76 24.60 19.35 38.60
CA GLU A 76 23.74 20.54 38.53
C GLU A 76 22.37 20.19 39.13
N MET A 77 21.85 21.03 40.03
CA MET A 77 20.54 20.79 40.65
C MET A 77 19.42 21.25 39.73
N LEU A 78 18.39 20.42 39.59
CA LEU A 78 17.11 20.78 38.98
C LEU A 78 15.94 20.47 39.93
N ASP A 79 14.85 21.20 39.74
CA ASP A 79 13.78 21.34 40.73
C ASP A 79 12.90 20.09 40.91
N ALA A 80 12.36 19.97 42.11
CA ALA A 80 11.46 18.89 42.51
C ALA A 80 10.00 19.18 42.10
N ASP A 81 9.68 19.05 40.80
CA ASP A 81 8.30 18.82 40.34
C ASP A 81 8.26 18.18 38.94
N SER A 82 8.49 16.86 38.86
CA SER A 82 8.19 16.06 37.67
C SER A 82 7.81 14.63 38.03
N LEU A 83 6.52 14.32 37.92
CA LEU A 83 6.05 12.94 37.78
C LEU A 83 6.33 12.51 36.33
N ALA A 84 7.55 12.09 36.06
CA ALA A 84 7.93 11.45 34.80
C ALA A 84 7.56 9.96 34.87
N ASP A 85 6.91 9.44 33.84
CA ASP A 85 6.69 7.99 33.69
C ASP A 85 8.05 7.29 33.48
N ASP A 86 8.31 6.22 34.24
CA ASP A 86 9.54 5.42 34.10
C ASP A 86 9.59 4.73 32.74
N VAL A 87 10.33 5.30 31.79
CA VAL A 87 10.56 4.71 30.48
C VAL A 87 11.50 3.50 30.62
N PRO A 88 11.07 2.26 30.32
CA PRO A 88 11.89 1.07 30.55
C PRO A 88 13.10 1.03 29.62
N VAL A 89 14.31 1.11 30.20
CA VAL A 89 15.57 1.03 29.46
C VAL A 89 15.88 -0.42 29.12
N TYR A 90 15.81 -0.75 27.83
CA TYR A 90 16.21 -2.07 27.32
C TYR A 90 17.75 -2.16 27.18
N ASP A 91 18.34 -3.17 27.83
CA ASP A 91 19.76 -3.51 27.71
C ASP A 91 19.99 -4.72 26.77
N LEU A 92 21.21 -4.79 26.23
CA LEU A 92 21.65 -5.82 25.30
C LEU A 92 23.00 -6.40 25.76
N CYS A 93 22.98 -7.55 26.45
CA CYS A 93 24.17 -8.15 27.06
C CYS A 93 24.66 -9.41 26.34
N LEU A 94 25.98 -9.53 26.17
CA LEU A 94 26.66 -10.77 25.78
C LEU A 94 27.25 -11.47 27.00
N CYS A 95 26.87 -12.72 27.25
CA CYS A 95 27.41 -13.53 28.35
C CYS A 95 27.90 -14.92 27.90
N THR A 96 28.86 -15.47 28.63
CA THR A 96 29.25 -16.87 28.47
C THR A 96 28.19 -17.80 29.08
N GLU A 97 28.09 -19.03 28.60
CA GLU A 97 27.21 -20.06 29.15
C GLU A 97 27.38 -20.27 30.67
N GLU A 98 28.60 -20.14 31.18
CA GLU A 98 28.91 -20.26 32.62
C GLU A 98 28.24 -19.18 33.47
N ARG A 99 28.13 -17.94 32.95
CA ARG A 99 27.51 -16.80 33.63
C ARG A 99 26.03 -16.59 33.27
N LEU A 100 25.45 -17.51 32.48
CA LEU A 100 24.12 -17.31 31.92
C LEU A 100 23.02 -17.15 32.99
N ARG A 101 23.13 -17.89 34.11
CA ARG A 101 22.14 -17.82 35.20
C ARG A 101 22.26 -16.50 35.95
N ASP A 102 23.47 -16.19 36.41
CA ASP A 102 23.80 -14.95 37.12
C ASP A 102 23.33 -13.72 36.34
N VAL A 103 23.56 -13.69 35.02
CA VAL A 103 23.14 -12.57 34.16
C VAL A 103 21.63 -12.56 33.93
N LEU A 104 20.95 -13.69 33.85
CA LEU A 104 19.47 -13.72 33.75
C LEU A 104 18.79 -13.25 35.04
N GLU A 105 19.42 -13.40 36.21
CA GLU A 105 18.94 -12.87 37.49
C GLU A 105 19.08 -11.33 37.60
N GLU A 106 19.89 -10.69 36.74
CA GLU A 106 20.00 -9.22 36.63
C GLU A 106 18.80 -8.60 35.86
N TYR A 107 18.00 -9.39 35.15
CA TYR A 107 16.91 -8.91 34.29
C TYR A 107 15.53 -9.02 34.96
N GLU A 108 14.74 -7.95 34.85
CA GLU A 108 13.34 -7.90 35.23
C GLU A 108 12.44 -8.57 34.18
N GLU A 109 12.68 -8.25 32.90
CA GLU A 109 11.97 -8.88 31.78
C GLU A 109 12.92 -9.18 30.62
N VAL A 110 13.19 -10.46 30.37
CA VAL A 110 13.98 -10.90 29.21
C VAL A 110 13.05 -11.05 27.99
N LYS A 111 13.18 -10.13 27.02
CA LYS A 111 12.42 -10.17 25.77
C LYS A 111 12.96 -11.22 24.78
N THR A 112 14.29 -11.36 24.65
CA THR A 112 14.88 -12.41 23.82
C THR A 112 16.18 -12.96 24.41
N ILE A 113 16.45 -14.23 24.12
CA ILE A 113 17.72 -14.92 24.38
C ILE A 113 18.05 -15.81 23.18
N HIS A 114 19.28 -15.76 22.69
CA HIS A 114 19.75 -16.66 21.63
C HIS A 114 21.26 -16.93 21.70
N VAL A 115 21.68 -18.04 21.11
CA VAL A 115 23.11 -18.36 20.94
C VAL A 115 23.71 -17.38 19.93
N TYR A 116 24.67 -16.58 20.37
CA TYR A 116 25.46 -15.67 19.53
C TYR A 116 26.54 -16.45 18.77
N SER A 117 27.32 -17.25 19.50
CA SER A 117 28.43 -18.02 18.96
C SER A 117 28.71 -19.30 19.75
N VAL A 118 29.43 -20.21 19.12
CA VAL A 118 29.74 -21.56 19.62
C VAL A 118 31.24 -21.86 19.43
N SER A 119 31.85 -22.54 20.41
CA SER A 119 33.28 -22.85 20.46
C SER A 119 33.54 -24.19 21.17
N ALA A 120 34.69 -24.83 20.94
CA ALA A 120 35.08 -26.06 21.67
C ALA A 120 35.62 -25.78 23.09
N ARG A 121 35.81 -24.51 23.47
CA ARG A 121 36.31 -24.05 24.77
C ARG A 121 35.57 -22.80 25.21
N ALA A 122 35.35 -22.61 26.51
CA ALA A 122 34.76 -21.39 27.06
C ALA A 122 35.54 -20.13 26.65
N THR A 123 34.86 -19.20 25.96
CA THR A 123 35.46 -17.96 25.44
C THR A 123 35.83 -17.02 26.57
N LYS A 124 37.13 -16.83 26.82
CA LYS A 124 37.64 -15.94 27.89
C LYS A 124 37.87 -14.50 27.45
N ASP A 125 38.03 -14.26 26.15
CA ASP A 125 38.13 -12.92 25.58
C ASP A 125 37.00 -12.71 24.56
N MET A 126 36.02 -11.89 24.96
CA MET A 126 34.88 -11.54 24.11
C MET A 126 35.29 -10.63 22.94
N GLY A 127 36.49 -10.04 22.97
CA GLY A 127 37.06 -9.25 21.88
C GLY A 127 37.27 -10.06 20.60
N LEU A 128 37.48 -11.38 20.70
CA LEU A 128 37.60 -12.28 19.54
C LEU A 128 36.32 -12.29 18.68
N LEU A 129 35.15 -12.06 19.29
CA LEU A 129 33.87 -11.95 18.58
C LEU A 129 33.76 -10.63 17.79
N ALA A 130 34.45 -9.57 18.24
CA ALA A 130 34.51 -8.29 17.52
C ALA A 130 35.48 -8.33 16.34
N ASP A 131 36.50 -9.18 16.39
CA ASP A 131 37.42 -9.39 15.26
C ASP A 131 36.78 -10.33 14.20
N LEU A 132 36.04 -11.37 14.61
CA LEU A 132 35.17 -12.17 13.71
C LEU A 132 34.10 -11.31 13.00
N ALA A 133 33.44 -10.40 13.72
CA ALA A 133 32.48 -9.48 13.12
C ALA A 133 33.12 -8.49 12.11
N GLN A 134 34.42 -8.22 12.24
CA GLN A 134 35.18 -7.46 11.24
C GLN A 134 35.57 -8.32 10.03
N GLU A 135 35.90 -9.60 10.21
CA GLU A 135 36.18 -10.54 9.12
C GLU A 135 34.99 -10.67 8.18
N VAL A 136 33.79 -10.93 8.71
CA VAL A 136 32.51 -10.93 7.95
C VAL A 136 32.32 -9.59 7.22
N SER A 137 32.56 -8.47 7.89
CA SER A 137 32.43 -7.11 7.31
C SER A 137 33.51 -6.75 6.28
N SER A 138 34.56 -7.55 6.14
CA SER A 138 35.68 -7.33 5.20
C SER A 138 35.59 -8.20 3.95
N SER A 139 34.72 -9.22 3.95
CA SER A 139 34.48 -10.09 2.80
C SER A 139 33.65 -9.39 1.72
N GLU A 140 34.15 -9.34 0.48
CA GLU A 140 33.45 -8.68 -0.65
C GLU A 140 32.25 -9.48 -1.18
N GLN A 141 31.96 -10.66 -0.61
CA GLN A 141 30.79 -11.46 -0.97
C GLN A 141 29.52 -10.85 -0.38
N LYS A 142 28.66 -10.28 -1.24
CA LYS A 142 27.32 -9.82 -0.86
C LYS A 142 26.47 -10.98 -0.31
N VAL A 143 26.43 -11.09 1.02
CA VAL A 143 25.50 -11.99 1.72
C VAL A 143 24.08 -11.43 1.58
N PRO A 144 23.09 -12.21 1.11
CA PRO A 144 21.69 -11.81 1.18
C PRO A 144 21.30 -11.40 2.61
N HIS A 145 20.48 -10.36 2.75
CA HIS A 145 19.89 -9.92 4.03
C HIS A 145 20.86 -9.37 5.10
N THR A 146 22.05 -8.86 4.74
CA THR A 146 22.91 -8.09 5.66
C THR A 146 22.83 -6.59 5.39
N ILE A 147 22.27 -5.82 6.34
CA ILE A 147 22.24 -4.35 6.28
C ILE A 147 23.59 -3.79 6.72
N VAL A 148 24.32 -3.17 5.78
CA VAL A 148 25.59 -2.47 6.05
C VAL A 148 25.32 -0.98 6.22
N ASN A 149 25.46 -0.48 7.46
CA ASN A 149 25.30 0.95 7.74
C ASN A 149 26.58 1.73 7.34
N PRO A 150 26.55 2.65 6.36
CA PRO A 150 27.73 3.38 5.90
C PRO A 150 28.24 4.43 6.91
N ASN A 151 27.41 4.83 7.89
CA ASN A 151 27.70 5.92 8.83
C ASN A 151 28.38 5.47 10.14
N VAL A 152 28.82 4.20 10.23
CA VAL A 152 29.46 3.64 11.44
C VAL A 152 30.82 4.30 11.71
N ARG A 153 30.84 5.25 12.65
CA ARG A 153 32.06 5.85 13.20
C ARG A 153 32.88 4.82 13.99
N LYS A 154 33.80 4.13 13.32
CA LYS A 154 34.74 3.18 13.94
C LYS A 154 35.60 3.90 14.99
N ARG A 155 35.46 3.50 16.27
CA ARG A 155 36.24 4.06 17.39
C ARG A 155 37.69 3.60 17.28
N ALA A 156 38.60 4.52 17.00
CA ALA A 156 40.02 4.19 16.86
C ALA A 156 40.59 3.59 18.16
N ARG A 157 40.97 2.30 18.13
CA ARG A 157 41.77 1.67 19.21
C ARG A 157 43.07 2.46 19.35
N LYS A 158 43.27 3.18 20.46
CA LYS A 158 44.63 3.56 20.89
C LYS A 158 45.41 2.25 21.02
N ALA A 159 46.52 2.13 20.29
CA ALA A 159 47.36 0.95 20.37
C ALA A 159 47.81 0.73 21.82
N ALA A 160 47.70 -0.50 22.31
CA ALA A 160 48.33 -0.88 23.56
C ALA A 160 49.84 -0.59 23.45
N PRO A 161 50.50 -0.09 24.51
CA PRO A 161 51.94 0.18 24.47
C PRO A 161 52.67 -1.12 24.14
N LYS A 162 53.50 -1.11 23.09
CA LYS A 162 54.32 -2.27 22.73
C LYS A 162 55.15 -2.67 23.94
N VAL A 163 54.96 -3.90 24.42
CA VAL A 163 55.89 -4.55 25.33
C VAL A 163 57.25 -4.55 24.64
N LYS A 164 58.28 -3.98 25.29
CA LYS A 164 59.64 -4.03 24.76
C LYS A 164 60.14 -5.46 24.83
N GLU A 165 60.78 -5.92 23.76
CA GLU A 165 61.57 -7.15 23.80
C GLU A 165 62.69 -7.02 24.84
N GLU A 166 62.92 -8.07 25.62
CA GLU A 166 64.00 -8.11 26.60
C GLU A 166 65.36 -8.33 25.90
N PRO A 167 66.35 -7.43 26.05
CA PRO A 167 67.72 -7.73 25.68
C PRO A 167 68.33 -8.71 26.68
N LYS A 168 69.03 -9.74 26.20
CA LYS A 168 69.75 -10.69 27.06
C LYS A 168 70.91 -10.02 27.83
N PRO A 169 71.25 -10.49 29.04
CA PRO A 169 72.01 -9.72 30.03
C PRO A 169 73.54 -9.79 29.86
N VAL A 170 74.23 -8.69 30.17
CA VAL A 170 75.69 -8.66 30.45
C VAL A 170 76.01 -7.71 31.63
N GLU A 171 76.32 -8.32 32.77
CA GLU A 171 77.32 -7.97 33.81
C GLU A 171 77.61 -6.52 34.30
N GLN A 172 77.32 -6.33 35.60
CA GLN A 172 78.23 -5.85 36.69
C GLN A 172 78.55 -4.36 36.96
N LYS A 173 78.36 -4.02 38.27
CA LYS A 173 78.97 -2.99 39.17
C LYS A 173 78.13 -1.72 39.40
N LYS A 174 77.61 -1.49 40.63
CA LYS A 174 78.26 -1.01 41.91
C LYS A 174 78.63 0.50 41.86
N ALA A 175 78.37 1.34 42.87
CA ALA A 175 77.54 1.22 44.09
C ALA A 175 77.41 2.59 44.83
N VAL A 176 76.55 2.66 45.88
CA VAL A 176 76.72 3.45 47.14
C VAL A 176 76.43 4.98 47.17
N GLU A 177 75.44 5.34 48.01
CA GLU A 177 75.32 6.45 49.00
C GLU A 177 75.52 7.95 48.60
N GLU A 178 74.49 8.81 48.73
CA GLU A 178 74.23 9.75 49.87
C GLU A 178 74.72 11.21 49.61
N LYS A 179 74.34 12.31 50.30
CA LYS A 179 73.45 12.60 51.47
C LYS A 179 72.87 14.04 51.37
N LYS A 180 71.93 14.35 52.30
CA LYS A 180 71.42 15.64 52.88
C LYS A 180 72.24 16.94 52.61
N ALA A 181 71.76 18.19 52.70
CA ALA A 181 70.77 18.85 53.60
C ALA A 181 70.54 20.34 53.12
N VAL A 182 69.74 21.31 53.63
CA VAL A 182 68.61 21.53 54.59
C VAL A 182 68.51 23.07 54.89
N VAL A 183 67.29 23.65 55.05
CA VAL A 183 66.90 24.88 55.86
C VAL A 183 66.88 26.35 55.30
N LYS A 184 65.63 26.88 55.19
CA LYS A 184 64.99 28.15 55.72
C LYS A 184 65.27 29.61 55.25
N ASN A 185 64.14 30.36 55.14
CA ASN A 185 63.77 31.72 55.67
C ASN A 185 64.60 32.99 55.29
N GLU A 186 64.08 34.23 55.23
CA GLU A 186 62.70 34.80 55.27
C GLU A 186 62.59 36.24 54.64
N ARG A 187 61.40 36.86 54.79
CA ARG A 187 60.85 38.14 54.24
C ARG A 187 61.50 39.46 54.72
N PRO A 188 61.22 40.62 54.08
CA PRO A 188 60.30 41.64 54.67
C PRO A 188 59.37 42.40 53.66
N GLU A 189 58.81 43.59 54.03
CA GLU A 189 57.70 44.36 53.36
C GLU A 189 58.13 45.81 52.93
N LYS A 190 57.36 46.89 52.58
CA LYS A 190 55.92 47.40 52.54
C LYS A 190 55.94 48.77 51.73
N ALA A 191 54.93 49.63 51.40
CA ALA A 191 53.45 49.73 51.50
C ALA A 191 52.78 50.83 50.55
N THR A 192 51.71 50.49 49.81
CA THR A 192 50.37 51.19 49.65
C THR A 192 50.10 52.67 49.20
N SER A 193 48.88 52.89 48.61
CA SER A 193 48.08 54.15 48.38
C SER A 193 48.31 54.93 47.03
N ALA A 194 47.42 55.72 46.39
CA ALA A 194 45.99 56.16 46.56
C ALA A 194 45.33 56.66 45.21
N ALA A 195 44.13 57.27 45.22
CA ALA A 195 43.35 57.88 44.07
C ALA A 195 42.28 58.91 44.59
N PRO A 196 41.23 59.46 43.88
CA PRO A 196 40.79 59.40 42.45
C PRO A 196 40.14 60.71 41.82
N ALA A 197 39.56 60.59 40.59
CA ALA A 197 38.33 61.25 40.02
C ALA A 197 38.26 62.71 39.47
N LYS A 198 37.65 62.90 38.25
CA LYS A 198 36.50 63.82 37.91
C LYS A 198 36.03 63.86 36.42
N LYS A 199 34.79 64.35 36.19
CA LYS A 199 34.11 64.79 34.92
C LYS A 199 34.20 66.35 34.78
N PRO A 200 33.76 67.09 33.70
CA PRO A 200 32.68 66.84 32.71
C PRO A 200 32.91 67.35 31.25
N ALA A 201 31.83 67.51 30.45
CA ALA A 201 31.73 68.22 29.14
C ALA A 201 30.85 69.50 29.29
N PRO A 202 30.68 70.44 28.30
CA PRO A 202 29.80 70.21 27.11
C PRO A 202 29.96 71.10 25.82
N ALA A 203 29.16 70.75 24.79
CA ALA A 203 28.41 71.59 23.81
C ALA A 203 29.06 72.53 22.73
N LYS A 204 28.65 72.32 21.45
CA LYS A 204 28.17 73.27 20.38
C LYS A 204 28.41 72.66 18.96
N ALA A 205 27.67 72.95 17.87
CA ALA A 205 26.28 73.44 17.64
C ALA A 205 25.92 73.38 16.13
N SER A 206 24.61 73.25 15.77
CA SER A 206 23.95 73.50 14.45
C SER A 206 24.46 72.79 13.16
N GLY A 207 23.64 72.48 12.13
CA GLY A 207 22.17 72.53 11.96
C GLY A 207 21.70 73.13 10.61
N ILE A 208 20.46 72.78 10.18
CA ILE A 208 19.56 73.45 9.16
C ILE A 208 19.39 72.81 7.74
N MET A 209 18.19 72.24 7.54
CA MET A 209 17.22 72.27 6.41
C MET A 209 17.60 72.44 4.91
N ALA A 210 17.34 71.38 4.12
CA ALA A 210 16.22 71.19 3.17
C ALA A 210 15.73 72.23 2.10
N ALA A 211 15.49 71.68 0.88
CA ALA A 211 14.32 71.86 -0.04
C ALA A 211 14.31 72.88 -1.23
N PHE A 212 13.39 72.62 -2.19
CA PHE A 212 12.96 73.40 -3.40
C PHE A 212 13.94 73.51 -4.60
N SER A 213 13.54 73.72 -5.88
CA SER A 213 12.32 73.34 -6.66
C SER A 213 12.44 73.58 -8.20
N LYS A 214 11.90 72.64 -9.00
CA LYS A 214 11.05 72.73 -10.24
C LYS A 214 11.30 73.74 -11.41
N ALA A 215 11.06 73.23 -12.65
CA ALA A 215 10.79 73.90 -13.96
C ALA A 215 12.02 74.45 -14.74
N ALA A 216 12.08 74.50 -16.10
CA ALA A 216 11.15 74.20 -17.22
C ALA A 216 11.92 73.50 -18.41
N SER A 217 11.55 73.40 -19.71
CA SER A 217 10.48 73.96 -20.59
C SER A 217 10.18 73.06 -21.84
N LEU A 218 9.87 73.63 -23.03
CA LEU A 218 9.31 73.03 -24.29
C LEU A 218 9.43 74.08 -25.46
N PRO A 219 9.03 73.89 -26.77
CA PRO A 219 8.59 72.72 -27.58
C PRO A 219 9.09 72.66 -29.08
N LYS A 220 8.47 71.76 -29.90
CA LYS A 220 8.35 71.69 -31.40
C LYS A 220 9.55 71.13 -32.19
N LYS A 221 9.38 70.26 -33.22
CA LYS A 221 8.40 70.30 -34.35
C LYS A 221 8.11 68.90 -34.97
N GLU A 222 7.02 68.81 -35.76
CA GLU A 222 6.64 67.70 -36.67
C GLU A 222 6.71 68.21 -38.15
N PRO A 223 6.64 67.41 -39.27
CA PRO A 223 5.48 66.55 -39.62
C PRO A 223 5.67 65.30 -40.56
N LYS A 224 4.83 64.25 -40.39
CA LYS A 224 4.39 63.23 -41.42
C LYS A 224 5.51 62.36 -42.10
N THR A 225 5.28 61.22 -42.77
CA THR A 225 4.11 60.50 -43.35
C THR A 225 4.04 59.00 -42.94
N SER A 226 3.16 58.21 -43.57
CA SER A 226 2.68 56.88 -43.12
C SER A 226 3.09 55.67 -44.00
N LYS A 227 2.84 54.46 -43.46
CA LYS A 227 2.51 53.15 -44.08
C LYS A 227 3.58 52.02 -44.17
N ALA A 228 3.19 50.91 -43.53
CA ALA A 228 3.08 49.54 -44.05
C ALA A 228 4.25 48.52 -43.99
N ALA A 229 3.88 47.37 -43.40
CA ALA A 229 4.18 45.98 -43.80
C ALA A 229 5.62 45.41 -43.76
N SER A 230 5.74 44.34 -42.97
CA SER A 230 6.75 43.26 -43.00
C SER A 230 6.57 42.32 -44.23
N PRO A 231 7.33 41.20 -44.41
CA PRO A 231 8.49 40.70 -43.64
C PRO A 231 9.67 40.14 -44.52
N ALA A 232 10.61 39.46 -43.83
CA ALA A 232 11.26 38.18 -44.21
C ALA A 232 12.66 38.16 -44.86
N VAL A 233 13.55 37.34 -44.24
CA VAL A 233 14.84 36.73 -44.70
C VAL A 233 15.94 37.67 -45.26
N THR A 234 17.24 37.33 -45.25
CA THR A 234 17.96 36.08 -44.90
C THR A 234 19.33 36.38 -44.23
N GLU A 235 19.96 35.34 -43.65
CA GLU A 235 21.39 34.93 -43.75
C GLU A 235 22.36 35.78 -44.63
N THR A 236 23.68 35.87 -44.39
CA THR A 236 24.63 34.93 -43.72
C THR A 236 26.00 35.59 -43.36
N ASN A 237 26.84 34.90 -42.56
CA ASN A 237 28.34 34.83 -42.60
C ASN A 237 29.20 36.12 -42.42
N THR A 238 29.92 36.34 -41.29
CA THR A 238 31.24 35.79 -40.83
C THR A 238 32.49 36.49 -41.42
N PRO A 239 33.74 36.36 -40.88
CA PRO A 239 34.24 35.93 -39.55
C PRO A 239 35.31 36.89 -38.90
N ALA A 240 35.89 36.48 -37.74
CA ALA A 240 37.27 36.79 -37.27
C ALA A 240 37.61 38.25 -36.82
N LEU A 241 38.62 38.55 -35.97
CA LEU A 241 39.51 37.78 -35.06
C LEU A 241 40.15 38.74 -33.99
N SER A 242 41.01 38.20 -33.11
CA SER A 242 42.06 38.86 -32.28
C SER A 242 41.67 39.82 -31.13
N ASP A 243 42.45 40.02 -30.04
CA ASP A 243 43.49 39.23 -29.29
C ASP A 243 43.76 39.97 -27.93
N GLU A 244 44.86 39.68 -27.20
CA GLU A 244 45.38 40.28 -25.93
C GLU A 244 44.66 39.77 -24.63
N ASP A 245 45.23 38.98 -23.69
CA ASP A 245 46.55 38.89 -22.98
C ASP A 245 46.67 39.92 -21.81
N ASP A 246 47.24 39.72 -20.59
CA ASP A 246 47.77 38.62 -19.72
C ASP A 246 47.69 39.14 -18.23
N ASP A 247 48.14 38.58 -17.09
CA ASP A 247 48.83 37.32 -16.63
C ASP A 247 47.84 36.47 -15.74
N GLU A 248 48.06 35.26 -15.15
CA GLU A 248 49.15 34.30 -14.83
C GLU A 248 50.02 34.46 -13.54
N GLU A 249 49.76 33.63 -12.49
CA GLU A 249 50.79 32.97 -11.64
C GLU A 249 50.25 31.68 -10.92
N GLU A 250 51.12 30.77 -10.48
CA GLU A 250 51.06 29.37 -10.97
C GLU A 250 50.76 28.20 -9.97
N ILE A 251 50.50 27.03 -10.57
CA ILE A 251 50.07 25.71 -10.04
C ILE A 251 51.23 24.92 -9.36
N PRO A 252 50.97 23.73 -8.76
CA PRO A 252 51.39 22.51 -9.47
C PRO A 252 50.39 21.31 -9.41
N GLN A 253 50.56 20.36 -10.33
CA GLN A 253 49.57 19.32 -10.70
C GLN A 253 49.88 17.91 -10.12
N PRO A 254 49.02 16.90 -10.41
CA PRO A 254 49.53 15.81 -11.25
C PRO A 254 48.63 15.40 -12.43
N LYS A 255 49.25 14.78 -13.44
CA LYS A 255 48.67 14.24 -14.71
C LYS A 255 48.65 12.68 -14.69
N PRO A 256 48.23 11.98 -15.75
CA PRO A 256 46.93 12.02 -16.45
C PRO A 256 46.33 10.60 -16.69
N ARG A 257 45.05 10.52 -17.10
CA ARG A 257 44.55 9.41 -17.96
C ARG A 257 43.58 9.92 -19.03
N THR A 258 43.48 9.17 -20.13
CA THR A 258 42.92 9.58 -21.44
C THR A 258 41.40 9.48 -21.52
N LYS A 259 40.76 10.40 -22.28
CA LYS A 259 39.35 10.30 -22.70
C LYS A 259 39.22 9.77 -24.14
N PRO A 260 38.26 8.88 -24.46
CA PRO A 260 37.80 8.68 -25.83
C PRO A 260 36.88 9.84 -26.29
N GLY A 261 36.79 10.07 -27.60
CA GLY A 261 36.03 11.20 -28.17
C GLY A 261 34.56 10.91 -28.45
N PHE A 262 33.76 11.97 -28.59
CA PHE A 262 32.36 11.89 -29.02
C PHE A 262 32.26 11.71 -30.55
N LYS A 263 31.50 10.71 -31.02
CA LYS A 263 31.06 10.62 -32.43
C LYS A 263 30.01 11.70 -32.72
N THR A 264 30.00 12.23 -33.94
CA THR A 264 29.01 13.22 -34.41
C THR A 264 27.68 12.58 -34.80
N LYS A 265 26.60 13.38 -34.88
CA LYS A 265 25.25 12.88 -35.21
C LYS A 265 25.21 12.07 -36.51
N LYS A 266 25.89 12.55 -37.56
CA LYS A 266 25.93 11.87 -38.87
C LYS A 266 26.66 10.52 -38.81
N GLN A 267 27.68 10.38 -37.99
CA GLN A 267 28.37 9.10 -37.78
C GLN A 267 27.50 8.09 -37.01
N ARG A 268 26.62 8.54 -36.11
CA ARG A 268 25.60 7.66 -35.52
C ARG A 268 24.56 7.20 -36.53
N GLU A 269 24.21 8.05 -37.49
CA GLU A 269 23.25 7.77 -38.56
C GLU A 269 23.83 6.77 -39.58
N GLU A 270 25.12 6.89 -39.91
CA GLU A 270 25.87 5.91 -40.72
C GLU A 270 26.17 4.60 -39.95
N ASP A 271 26.48 4.64 -38.64
CA ASP A 271 26.59 3.43 -37.79
C ASP A 271 25.25 2.66 -37.73
N LEU A 272 24.13 3.36 -37.48
CA LEU A 272 22.78 2.76 -37.44
C LEU A 272 22.39 2.18 -38.79
N ARG A 273 22.69 2.89 -39.87
CA ARG A 273 22.40 2.40 -41.22
C ARG A 273 23.15 1.11 -41.53
N ARG A 274 24.43 1.00 -41.17
CA ARG A 274 25.19 -0.25 -41.31
C ARG A 274 24.60 -1.38 -40.47
N MET A 275 24.16 -1.09 -39.24
CA MET A 275 23.48 -2.08 -38.40
C MET A 275 22.10 -2.51 -38.94
N MET A 276 21.53 -1.80 -39.92
CA MET A 276 20.33 -2.22 -40.66
C MET A 276 20.65 -2.80 -42.05
N GLU A 277 21.92 -2.85 -42.45
CA GLU A 277 22.41 -3.40 -43.73
C GLU A 277 23.24 -4.69 -43.50
N GLU A 278 23.29 -5.24 -42.28
CA GLU A 278 24.02 -6.47 -41.89
C GLU A 278 23.13 -7.61 -41.33
N ASP A 279 21.81 -7.41 -41.14
CA ASP A 279 20.86 -8.39 -40.56
C ASP A 279 19.82 -8.97 -41.57
N ASP A 280 19.85 -8.57 -42.85
CA ASP A 280 18.86 -8.93 -43.90
C ASP A 280 19.55 -9.54 -45.17
N GLU A 281 20.08 -10.77 -45.09
CA GLU A 281 20.39 -11.63 -46.27
C GLU A 281 19.92 -13.09 -46.04
N GLU A 282 19.50 -13.76 -47.14
CA GLU A 282 18.82 -15.08 -47.23
C GLU A 282 17.37 -15.15 -46.68
N GLU A 283 16.31 -15.49 -47.44
CA GLU A 283 16.16 -15.71 -48.89
C GLU A 283 14.73 -15.36 -49.38
N ALA A 284 14.48 -15.34 -50.70
CA ALA A 284 13.37 -14.61 -51.32
C ALA A 284 12.18 -15.46 -51.85
N PRO A 285 10.98 -14.86 -52.03
CA PRO A 285 9.88 -15.42 -52.83
C PRO A 285 9.89 -14.94 -54.30
N ALA A 286 9.31 -15.72 -55.21
CA ALA A 286 9.16 -15.40 -56.63
C ALA A 286 7.70 -15.07 -57.04
N SER A 287 7.55 -14.39 -58.18
CA SER A 287 6.29 -13.87 -58.77
C SER A 287 5.40 -15.00 -59.39
N GLU A 288 4.13 -14.81 -59.80
CA GLU A 288 3.60 -13.82 -60.76
C GLU A 288 2.21 -13.20 -60.39
N ARG A 289 1.49 -12.63 -61.37
CA ARG A 289 0.69 -11.39 -61.22
C ARG A 289 -0.55 -11.36 -62.15
N ALA A 290 -1.48 -10.43 -61.84
CA ALA A 290 -2.64 -9.97 -62.64
C ALA A 290 -3.92 -10.86 -62.58
N GLU A 291 -5.16 -10.35 -62.68
CA GLU A 291 -5.69 -8.97 -62.65
C GLU A 291 -7.17 -8.98 -62.17
N SER A 292 -7.78 -7.80 -61.94
CA SER A 292 -9.20 -7.59 -61.52
C SER A 292 -10.08 -7.16 -62.74
N PRO A 293 -11.40 -6.82 -62.65
CA PRO A 293 -12.29 -6.56 -61.49
C PRO A 293 -13.78 -7.04 -61.64
N GLU A 294 -14.68 -6.39 -60.87
CA GLU A 294 -16.15 -6.20 -61.04
C GLU A 294 -17.19 -7.20 -60.45
N GLU A 295 -18.28 -6.61 -59.94
CA GLU A 295 -19.53 -7.21 -59.43
C GLU A 295 -20.58 -7.30 -60.57
N PRO A 296 -21.70 -8.06 -60.43
CA PRO A 296 -22.91 -7.44 -59.86
C PRO A 296 -23.92 -8.39 -59.16
N GLU A 297 -24.87 -7.80 -58.41
CA GLU A 297 -26.19 -8.36 -58.01
C GLU A 297 -27.22 -8.31 -59.19
N PRO A 298 -28.39 -9.02 -59.18
CA PRO A 298 -29.27 -9.29 -58.02
C PRO A 298 -30.03 -10.66 -57.97
N GLU A 299 -31.02 -10.74 -57.07
CA GLU A 299 -31.97 -11.84 -56.74
C GLU A 299 -33.00 -12.18 -57.87
N PRO A 300 -34.04 -13.05 -57.65
CA PRO A 300 -34.27 -14.08 -56.61
C PRO A 300 -34.74 -15.45 -57.17
N MET A 301 -34.92 -16.48 -56.32
CA MET A 301 -35.86 -17.60 -56.59
C MET A 301 -36.29 -18.37 -55.33
N GLU A 302 -37.56 -18.75 -55.24
CA GLU A 302 -38.20 -19.47 -54.12
C GLU A 302 -38.26 -21.00 -54.36
N VAL A 303 -38.05 -21.82 -53.31
CA VAL A 303 -38.64 -23.17 -53.15
C VAL A 303 -38.89 -23.43 -51.65
N GLU A 304 -39.98 -24.13 -51.32
CA GLU A 304 -40.49 -24.36 -49.95
C GLU A 304 -39.97 -25.67 -49.29
N GLU A 305 -40.22 -25.78 -47.96
CA GLU A 305 -40.33 -27.01 -47.15
C GLU A 305 -39.10 -27.93 -46.94
N ALA A 306 -38.92 -28.63 -45.81
CA ALA A 306 -39.63 -28.64 -44.52
C ALA A 306 -38.68 -29.07 -43.37
N ALA A 307 -39.10 -28.83 -42.11
CA ALA A 307 -38.35 -29.21 -40.91
C ALA A 307 -38.77 -30.58 -40.32
N PRO A 308 -37.87 -31.30 -39.62
CA PRO A 308 -38.23 -32.38 -38.70
C PRO A 308 -38.03 -32.00 -37.22
N GLU A 309 -39.04 -32.24 -36.40
CA GLU A 309 -39.03 -32.07 -34.93
C GLU A 309 -38.34 -33.25 -34.18
N PRO A 310 -38.07 -33.15 -32.85
CA PRO A 310 -36.98 -33.90 -32.22
C PRO A 310 -37.23 -35.39 -31.92
N ALA A 311 -36.13 -36.13 -31.84
CA ALA A 311 -36.10 -37.51 -31.35
C ALA A 311 -36.40 -37.59 -29.83
N LYS A 312 -37.05 -38.68 -29.42
CA LYS A 312 -37.53 -38.89 -28.04
C LYS A 312 -36.44 -39.46 -27.14
N GLU A 313 -36.48 -39.08 -25.87
CA GLU A 313 -35.73 -39.76 -24.81
C GLU A 313 -36.30 -41.17 -24.56
N GLU A 314 -35.43 -42.19 -24.55
CA GLU A 314 -35.78 -43.52 -24.02
C GLU A 314 -35.45 -43.61 -22.54
N LYS A 315 -36.32 -44.27 -21.77
CA LYS A 315 -36.21 -44.37 -20.31
C LYS A 315 -35.33 -45.56 -19.91
N GLU A 316 -34.30 -45.31 -19.10
CA GLU A 316 -33.50 -46.40 -18.52
C GLU A 316 -34.31 -47.18 -17.48
N VAL A 317 -34.37 -48.51 -17.64
CA VAL A 317 -35.09 -49.42 -16.74
C VAL A 317 -34.11 -50.08 -15.77
N VAL A 318 -34.30 -49.85 -14.47
CA VAL A 318 -33.45 -50.43 -13.43
C VAL A 318 -34.02 -51.78 -12.96
N GLU A 319 -33.52 -52.88 -13.51
CA GLU A 319 -33.70 -54.22 -12.92
C GLU A 319 -32.52 -54.57 -12.00
N THR A 320 -32.82 -54.93 -10.75
CA THR A 320 -31.82 -55.33 -9.75
C THR A 320 -31.73 -56.85 -9.60
N THR A 321 -30.59 -57.44 -9.95
CA THR A 321 -30.18 -58.78 -9.48
C THR A 321 -28.76 -58.73 -8.92
N GLY A 322 -28.44 -59.60 -7.95
CA GLY A 322 -27.36 -59.34 -6.98
C GLY A 322 -26.16 -60.30 -7.00
N ASN A 323 -25.25 -60.06 -6.05
CA ASN A 323 -24.13 -60.91 -5.62
C ASN A 323 -23.02 -61.24 -6.64
N GLY A 324 -21.96 -60.42 -6.66
CA GLY A 324 -20.70 -60.75 -7.35
C GLY A 324 -19.52 -59.86 -6.95
N ARG A 325 -18.41 -60.46 -6.49
CA ARG A 325 -17.17 -59.79 -6.04
C ARG A 325 -16.68 -58.70 -7.03
N ARG A 326 -16.56 -57.44 -6.57
CA ARG A 326 -15.99 -56.33 -7.36
C ARG A 326 -14.51 -56.57 -7.71
N ARG A 327 -14.22 -56.92 -8.97
CA ARG A 327 -12.90 -56.70 -9.60
C ARG A 327 -12.84 -55.26 -10.12
N GLY A 328 -11.68 -54.60 -10.02
CA GLY A 328 -11.53 -53.20 -10.44
C GLY A 328 -11.76 -53.01 -11.95
N LYS A 329 -12.59 -52.01 -12.33
CA LYS A 329 -12.78 -51.62 -13.74
C LYS A 329 -11.54 -50.87 -14.23
N ARG A 330 -10.96 -51.30 -15.36
CA ARG A 330 -10.02 -50.46 -16.14
C ARG A 330 -10.76 -49.29 -16.78
N ARG A 331 -10.15 -48.10 -16.85
CA ARG A 331 -10.59 -47.02 -17.74
C ARG A 331 -10.58 -47.52 -19.19
N ILE A 332 -11.71 -47.40 -19.88
CA ILE A 332 -11.81 -47.62 -21.33
C ILE A 332 -11.67 -46.26 -22.01
N MET A 333 -10.52 -46.01 -22.63
CA MET A 333 -10.32 -44.81 -23.44
C MET A 333 -11.03 -45.01 -24.80
N ARG A 334 -12.13 -44.28 -25.04
CA ARG A 334 -12.70 -44.19 -26.40
C ARG A 334 -11.80 -43.30 -27.24
N LYS A 335 -11.18 -43.88 -28.28
CA LYS A 335 -10.57 -43.11 -29.38
C LYS A 335 -11.67 -42.73 -30.36
N LYS A 336 -11.67 -41.48 -30.83
CA LYS A 336 -12.46 -41.06 -32.00
C LYS A 336 -11.47 -40.68 -33.09
N GLN A 337 -11.56 -41.30 -34.26
CA GLN A 337 -10.86 -40.80 -35.43
C GLN A 337 -11.63 -39.59 -35.96
N ILE A 338 -10.88 -38.54 -36.28
CA ILE A 338 -11.36 -37.29 -36.88
C ILE A 338 -10.45 -37.03 -38.08
N MET A 339 -11.01 -36.55 -39.17
CA MET A 339 -10.23 -36.13 -40.33
C MET A 339 -9.81 -34.68 -40.13
N ASP A 340 -8.53 -34.38 -40.29
CA ASP A 340 -8.02 -33.00 -40.24
C ASP A 340 -8.31 -32.23 -41.53
N GLU A 341 -8.02 -30.93 -41.53
CA GLU A 341 -8.23 -30.01 -42.66
C GLU A 341 -7.32 -30.32 -43.87
N GLN A 342 -6.34 -31.22 -43.71
CA GLN A 342 -5.48 -31.72 -44.78
C GLN A 342 -5.90 -33.12 -45.25
N GLY A 343 -6.98 -33.70 -44.69
CA GLY A 343 -7.57 -34.97 -45.12
C GLY A 343 -7.04 -36.22 -44.42
N TYR A 344 -6.21 -36.10 -43.38
CA TYR A 344 -5.62 -37.25 -42.68
C TYR A 344 -6.44 -37.68 -41.46
N LEU A 345 -6.49 -39.00 -41.20
CA LEU A 345 -7.28 -39.61 -40.13
C LEU A 345 -6.55 -39.63 -38.77
N VAL A 346 -6.61 -38.52 -38.05
CA VAL A 346 -6.00 -38.34 -36.73
C VAL A 346 -6.84 -39.01 -35.63
N SER A 347 -6.18 -39.67 -34.66
CA SER A 347 -6.83 -40.40 -33.57
C SER A 347 -6.86 -39.60 -32.27
N ALA A 348 -7.90 -38.78 -32.08
CA ALA A 348 -8.08 -37.99 -30.87
C ALA A 348 -8.60 -38.83 -29.68
N THR A 349 -8.00 -38.63 -28.50
CA THR A 349 -8.45 -39.23 -27.23
C THR A 349 -9.12 -38.18 -26.35
N PHE A 350 -10.45 -38.10 -26.43
CA PHE A 350 -11.24 -37.22 -25.58
C PHE A 350 -11.33 -37.80 -24.16
N GLY A 351 -10.69 -37.13 -23.21
CA GLY A 351 -10.90 -37.37 -21.79
C GLY A 351 -12.19 -36.68 -21.35
N GLY A 352 -13.30 -37.41 -21.33
CA GLY A 352 -14.54 -36.89 -20.73
C GLY A 352 -14.32 -36.61 -19.24
N HIS A 353 -14.34 -35.34 -18.86
CA HIS A 353 -14.40 -34.93 -17.46
C HIS A 353 -15.82 -35.17 -16.94
N ASP A 354 -16.02 -36.36 -16.37
CA ASP A 354 -17.14 -36.63 -15.49
C ASP A 354 -16.98 -35.74 -14.25
N THR A 355 -17.83 -34.71 -14.13
CA THR A 355 -17.72 -33.69 -13.09
C THR A 355 -18.04 -34.22 -11.69
N ASN A 356 -18.64 -35.41 -11.59
CA ASN A 356 -19.04 -36.04 -10.33
C ASN A 356 -17.92 -36.94 -9.77
N GLN A 357 -16.74 -36.38 -9.53
CA GLN A 357 -15.79 -37.00 -8.60
C GLN A 357 -16.30 -36.90 -7.16
N GLU A 358 -17.05 -37.91 -6.72
CA GLU A 358 -17.35 -38.08 -5.30
C GLU A 358 -16.06 -38.39 -4.51
N PRO A 359 -15.82 -37.73 -3.35
CA PRO A 359 -14.70 -38.08 -2.50
C PRO A 359 -14.88 -39.49 -1.93
N LEU A 360 -13.82 -40.32 -1.98
CA LEU A 360 -13.81 -41.73 -1.55
C LEU A 360 -14.23 -41.97 -0.08
N THR A 361 -14.36 -40.92 0.71
CA THR A 361 -14.74 -40.90 2.13
C THR A 361 -16.18 -40.45 2.38
N HIS A 362 -16.94 -40.10 1.33
CA HIS A 362 -18.23 -39.39 1.37
C HIS A 362 -18.23 -38.09 2.23
N LYS A 363 -17.06 -37.52 2.51
CA LYS A 363 -16.89 -36.22 3.15
C LYS A 363 -16.13 -35.29 2.23
N PHE A 364 -16.66 -34.11 2.00
CA PHE A 364 -15.96 -33.08 1.24
C PHE A 364 -14.78 -32.56 2.05
N ASP A 365 -13.58 -32.60 1.47
CA ASP A 365 -12.36 -32.08 2.08
C ASP A 365 -12.17 -30.63 1.62
N LYS A 366 -12.24 -29.67 2.54
CA LYS A 366 -12.03 -28.25 2.20
C LYS A 366 -10.60 -27.93 1.73
N SER A 367 -9.62 -28.81 1.97
CA SER A 367 -8.27 -28.66 1.40
C SER A 367 -8.19 -29.02 -0.09
N ALA A 368 -9.24 -29.63 -0.65
CA ALA A 368 -9.37 -29.84 -2.10
C ALA A 368 -9.95 -28.63 -2.85
N CYS A 369 -10.33 -27.55 -2.16
CA CYS A 369 -10.70 -26.30 -2.79
C CYS A 369 -9.46 -25.62 -3.37
N PRO A 370 -9.50 -25.12 -4.62
CA PRO A 370 -8.38 -24.39 -5.21
C PRO A 370 -8.16 -23.07 -4.46
N ASP A 371 -6.90 -22.62 -4.36
CA ASP A 371 -6.62 -21.24 -3.97
C ASP A 371 -7.15 -20.30 -5.06
N TYR A 372 -7.96 -19.31 -4.66
CA TYR A 372 -8.71 -18.51 -5.62
C TYR A 372 -7.82 -17.50 -6.37
N THR A 373 -6.71 -17.07 -5.77
CA THR A 373 -5.68 -16.26 -6.43
C THR A 373 -5.21 -16.97 -7.71
N HIS A 374 -4.80 -18.24 -7.61
CA HIS A 374 -4.40 -19.04 -8.76
C HIS A 374 -5.59 -19.51 -9.62
N TYR A 375 -6.78 -19.72 -9.05
CA TYR A 375 -7.98 -20.10 -9.82
C TYR A 375 -8.39 -19.01 -10.82
N SER A 376 -8.41 -17.75 -10.36
CA SER A 376 -8.85 -16.58 -11.13
C SER A 376 -8.01 -16.28 -12.38
N THR A 377 -6.76 -16.77 -12.46
CA THR A 377 -5.86 -16.50 -13.59
C THR A 377 -6.10 -17.40 -14.82
N TYR A 378 -7.01 -18.38 -14.73
CA TYR A 378 -7.32 -19.30 -15.84
C TYR A 378 -8.80 -19.24 -16.21
N PRO A 379 -9.15 -19.49 -17.48
CA PRO A 379 -10.54 -19.66 -17.90
C PRO A 379 -11.08 -21.05 -17.55
N HIS A 380 -12.27 -21.12 -16.95
CA HIS A 380 -12.97 -22.39 -16.66
C HIS A 380 -14.29 -22.49 -17.42
N GLY A 381 -14.64 -23.72 -17.82
CA GLY A 381 -15.95 -24.01 -18.41
C GLY A 381 -17.04 -24.19 -17.33
N PRO A 382 -18.33 -24.01 -17.67
CA PRO A 382 -18.83 -23.71 -19.00
C PRO A 382 -18.66 -22.23 -19.37
N PHE A 383 -18.23 -21.97 -20.60
CA PHE A 383 -18.21 -20.62 -21.17
C PHE A 383 -19.64 -20.06 -21.31
N SER A 384 -19.76 -18.76 -21.52
CA SER A 384 -21.02 -18.11 -21.92
C SER A 384 -21.44 -18.53 -23.34
N LYS A 385 -22.51 -17.91 -23.87
CA LYS A 385 -22.98 -18.10 -25.26
C LYS A 385 -22.84 -16.83 -26.11
N GLY A 386 -22.18 -15.80 -25.61
CA GLY A 386 -21.95 -14.55 -26.33
C GLY A 386 -20.63 -14.59 -27.13
N PRO A 387 -20.37 -13.56 -27.96
CA PRO A 387 -19.23 -13.53 -28.87
C PRO A 387 -17.85 -13.48 -28.19
N LEU A 388 -17.77 -13.23 -26.89
CA LEU A 388 -16.53 -13.22 -26.12
C LEU A 388 -16.23 -14.56 -25.41
N GLU A 389 -17.19 -15.50 -25.40
CA GLU A 389 -17.11 -16.80 -24.73
C GLU A 389 -16.54 -16.72 -23.29
N LEU A 390 -17.01 -15.75 -22.49
CA LEU A 390 -16.48 -15.51 -21.14
C LEU A 390 -16.57 -16.75 -20.24
N PRO A 391 -15.49 -17.09 -19.49
CA PRO A 391 -15.45 -18.25 -18.64
C PRO A 391 -16.32 -18.10 -17.39
N PHE A 392 -16.63 -19.24 -16.77
CA PHE A 392 -17.17 -19.28 -15.41
C PHE A 392 -16.03 -19.10 -14.41
N GLN A 393 -16.24 -18.30 -13.36
CA GLN A 393 -15.24 -18.03 -12.33
C GLN A 393 -15.73 -18.25 -10.89
N ARG A 394 -16.99 -18.60 -10.67
CA ARG A 394 -17.45 -18.91 -9.31
C ARG A 394 -16.83 -20.22 -8.82
N PRO A 395 -16.36 -20.32 -7.57
CA PRO A 395 -15.97 -21.59 -6.97
C PRO A 395 -17.10 -22.63 -7.00
N ASP A 396 -16.72 -23.90 -6.94
CA ASP A 396 -17.63 -24.99 -6.56
C ASP A 396 -18.44 -24.58 -5.32
N PRO A 397 -19.77 -24.82 -5.28
CA PRO A 397 -20.60 -24.40 -4.16
C PRO A 397 -20.05 -24.76 -2.77
N ARG A 398 -19.37 -25.90 -2.64
CA ARG A 398 -18.79 -26.40 -1.37
C ARG A 398 -17.52 -25.65 -0.93
N CYS A 399 -16.92 -24.88 -1.84
CA CYS A 399 -15.75 -24.03 -1.61
C CYS A 399 -16.08 -22.56 -1.35
N ARG A 400 -17.31 -22.12 -1.66
CA ARG A 400 -17.75 -20.74 -1.42
C ARG A 400 -17.65 -20.38 0.06
N THR A 401 -17.08 -19.20 0.36
CA THR A 401 -16.79 -18.80 1.75
C THR A 401 -18.03 -18.45 2.56
N PHE A 402 -19.05 -17.89 1.90
CA PHE A 402 -20.37 -17.55 2.41
C PHE A 402 -21.42 -18.00 1.38
N GLN A 403 -22.65 -18.27 1.81
CA GLN A 403 -23.74 -18.73 0.95
C GLN A 403 -25.05 -18.04 1.34
N SER A 404 -25.85 -17.66 0.35
CA SER A 404 -27.19 -17.09 0.54
C SER A 404 -28.09 -17.45 -0.64
N ASP A 405 -29.25 -18.04 -0.35
CA ASP A 405 -30.32 -18.24 -1.32
C ASP A 405 -30.76 -16.92 -1.99
N ALA A 406 -30.69 -15.80 -1.26
CA ALA A 406 -31.15 -14.51 -1.75
C ALA A 406 -30.18 -13.95 -2.82
N ILE A 407 -28.88 -14.19 -2.68
CA ILE A 407 -27.87 -13.89 -3.71
C ILE A 407 -28.11 -14.74 -4.96
N GLU A 408 -28.31 -16.05 -4.83
CA GLU A 408 -28.56 -16.93 -5.98
C GLU A 408 -29.88 -16.57 -6.72
N ARG A 409 -30.90 -16.05 -6.00
CA ARG A 409 -32.12 -15.49 -6.61
C ARG A 409 -31.83 -14.23 -7.42
N VAL A 410 -31.10 -13.25 -6.87
CA VAL A 410 -30.73 -12.03 -7.62
C VAL A 410 -29.90 -12.37 -8.87
N ILE A 411 -28.94 -13.29 -8.77
CA ILE A 411 -28.18 -13.79 -9.93
C ILE A 411 -29.15 -14.31 -11.00
N LYS A 412 -30.05 -15.22 -10.63
CA LYS A 412 -31.00 -15.81 -11.58
C LYS A 412 -31.94 -14.77 -12.20
N ASP A 413 -32.54 -13.92 -11.38
CA ASP A 413 -33.57 -12.96 -11.80
C ASP A 413 -33.00 -11.84 -12.69
N VAL A 414 -31.74 -11.44 -12.47
CA VAL A 414 -31.03 -10.46 -13.31
C VAL A 414 -30.50 -11.12 -14.59
N THR A 415 -29.77 -12.23 -14.48
CA THR A 415 -29.11 -12.87 -15.65
C THR A 415 -30.11 -13.43 -16.66
N SER A 416 -31.24 -13.99 -16.21
CA SER A 416 -32.28 -14.53 -17.10
C SER A 416 -33.07 -13.48 -17.90
N ARG A 417 -32.76 -12.19 -17.71
CA ARG A 417 -33.40 -11.06 -18.41
C ARG A 417 -32.43 -10.23 -19.24
N MET A 418 -31.12 -10.47 -19.14
CA MET A 418 -30.10 -9.70 -19.85
C MET A 418 -30.11 -9.97 -21.35
N LYS A 419 -29.87 -8.92 -22.16
CA LYS A 419 -29.74 -9.02 -23.62
C LYS A 419 -28.49 -9.78 -24.06
N ASP A 420 -27.43 -9.66 -23.27
CA ASP A 420 -26.10 -10.14 -23.62
C ASP A 420 -25.69 -11.30 -22.69
N PRO A 421 -25.47 -12.52 -23.23
CA PRO A 421 -25.00 -13.67 -22.45
C PRO A 421 -23.59 -13.48 -21.83
N ASP A 422 -22.75 -12.61 -22.38
CA ASP A 422 -21.43 -12.31 -21.82
C ASP A 422 -21.55 -11.36 -20.62
N LEU A 423 -22.33 -10.28 -20.75
CA LEU A 423 -22.68 -9.42 -19.60
C LEU A 423 -23.37 -10.21 -18.49
N ALA A 424 -24.25 -11.15 -18.84
CA ALA A 424 -24.89 -12.06 -17.89
C ALA A 424 -23.88 -12.94 -17.14
N ARG A 425 -22.90 -13.53 -17.86
CA ARG A 425 -21.81 -14.32 -17.26
C ARG A 425 -20.92 -13.46 -16.36
N LEU A 426 -20.56 -12.24 -16.79
CA LEU A 426 -19.76 -11.33 -15.98
C LEU A 426 -20.50 -10.94 -14.69
N PHE A 427 -21.82 -10.68 -14.75
CA PHE A 427 -22.61 -10.43 -13.54
C PHE A 427 -22.74 -11.65 -12.63
N GLU A 428 -22.94 -12.85 -13.18
CA GLU A 428 -22.96 -14.10 -12.42
C GLU A 428 -21.63 -14.34 -11.67
N ASN A 429 -20.50 -14.06 -12.30
CA ASN A 429 -19.19 -14.19 -11.67
C ASN A 429 -18.90 -13.06 -10.65
N ALA A 430 -19.25 -11.81 -11.00
CA ALA A 430 -18.85 -10.61 -10.25
C ALA A 430 -19.74 -10.33 -9.03
N PHE A 431 -21.08 -10.40 -9.16
CA PHE A 431 -22.00 -10.05 -8.06
C PHE A 431 -21.79 -10.88 -6.79
N PRO A 432 -21.58 -12.21 -6.83
CA PRO A 432 -21.29 -13.00 -5.63
C PRO A 432 -19.80 -13.06 -5.27
N SER A 433 -18.90 -12.38 -6.01
CA SER A 433 -17.44 -12.58 -5.88
C SER A 433 -16.93 -12.44 -4.44
N THR A 434 -17.39 -11.41 -3.71
CA THR A 434 -17.08 -11.22 -2.28
C THR A 434 -17.57 -12.39 -1.42
N THR A 435 -18.85 -12.77 -1.52
CA THR A 435 -19.40 -13.85 -0.69
C THR A 435 -18.83 -15.23 -1.04
N ASP A 436 -18.54 -15.47 -2.31
CA ASP A 436 -17.95 -16.72 -2.78
C ASP A 436 -16.49 -16.87 -2.35
N THR A 437 -15.72 -15.77 -2.19
CA THR A 437 -14.25 -15.85 -2.10
C THR A 437 -13.57 -15.08 -0.94
N THR A 438 -14.09 -13.94 -0.48
CA THR A 438 -13.35 -13.03 0.42
C THR A 438 -13.83 -12.99 1.87
N VAL A 439 -15.00 -13.56 2.21
CA VAL A 439 -15.49 -13.65 3.60
C VAL A 439 -14.69 -14.70 4.37
N ARG A 440 -13.45 -14.37 4.76
CA ARG A 440 -12.50 -15.33 5.35
C ARG A 440 -12.84 -15.73 6.78
N PHE A 441 -13.54 -14.88 7.52
CA PHE A 441 -14.10 -15.22 8.83
C PHE A 441 -15.45 -14.52 9.04
N HIS A 442 -16.41 -15.23 9.61
CA HIS A 442 -17.71 -14.69 10.00
C HIS A 442 -18.25 -15.45 11.21
N THR A 443 -18.90 -14.72 12.13
CA THR A 443 -19.60 -15.28 13.30
C THR A 443 -20.79 -14.41 13.68
N ASP A 444 -21.79 -15.03 14.32
CA ASP A 444 -22.97 -14.36 14.89
C ASP A 444 -22.79 -14.03 16.40
N GLY A 445 -21.57 -14.23 16.92
CA GLY A 445 -21.20 -14.04 18.33
C GLY A 445 -21.62 -15.17 19.26
N LYS A 446 -22.32 -16.22 18.79
CA LYS A 446 -22.91 -17.25 19.66
C LYS A 446 -22.00 -18.45 19.93
N ASP A 447 -20.95 -18.68 19.14
CA ASP A 447 -20.01 -19.80 19.35
C ASP A 447 -19.28 -19.73 20.72
N GLU A 448 -19.52 -20.73 21.57
CA GLU A 448 -18.86 -20.85 22.87
C GLU A 448 -17.34 -21.03 22.79
N LYS A 449 -16.78 -21.48 21.66
CA LYS A 449 -15.32 -21.48 21.45
C LYS A 449 -14.78 -20.07 21.34
N ILE A 450 -15.47 -19.19 20.60
CA ILE A 450 -15.09 -17.78 20.45
C ILE A 450 -15.24 -17.05 21.78
N LYS A 451 -16.39 -17.20 22.46
CA LYS A 451 -16.57 -16.66 23.81
C LYS A 451 -15.56 -17.22 24.80
N LYS A 452 -15.14 -18.49 24.66
CA LYS A 452 -14.06 -19.06 25.48
C LYS A 452 -12.71 -18.37 25.19
N LYS A 453 -12.32 -18.19 23.92
CA LYS A 453 -11.10 -17.44 23.54
C LYS A 453 -11.10 -16.04 24.16
N LEU A 454 -12.23 -15.32 24.10
CA LEU A 454 -12.40 -13.99 24.69
C LEU A 454 -12.18 -14.01 26.21
N ARG A 455 -12.93 -14.86 26.93
CA ARG A 455 -12.78 -15.06 28.38
C ARG A 455 -11.40 -15.53 28.83
N GLU A 456 -10.60 -16.12 27.94
CA GLU A 456 -9.19 -16.48 28.20
C GLU A 456 -8.24 -15.29 27.93
N ARG A 457 -8.49 -14.49 26.88
CA ARG A 457 -7.77 -13.23 26.58
C ARG A 457 -7.98 -12.16 27.66
N GLU A 458 -9.21 -12.00 28.16
CA GLU A 458 -9.60 -11.11 29.27
C GLU A 458 -8.95 -11.43 30.63
N ARG A 459 -8.41 -12.65 30.79
CA ARG A 459 -7.71 -13.12 31.99
C ARG A 459 -6.21 -12.89 31.93
N GLY A 460 -5.65 -12.70 30.74
CA GLY A 460 -4.21 -12.50 30.51
C GLY A 460 -3.77 -11.05 30.39
N ARG A 461 -4.70 -10.08 30.37
CA ARG A 461 -4.41 -8.64 30.24
C ARG A 461 -4.61 -7.89 31.55
N SER A 462 -3.72 -6.95 31.84
CA SER A 462 -3.83 -5.97 32.93
C SER A 462 -4.91 -4.91 32.66
N TYR A 463 -5.11 -4.56 31.38
CA TYR A 463 -6.15 -3.64 30.92
C TYR A 463 -7.29 -4.42 30.25
N ARG A 464 -8.54 -4.13 30.62
CA ARG A 464 -9.74 -4.62 29.95
C ARG A 464 -10.41 -3.48 29.21
N ASP A 465 -10.82 -3.76 27.99
CA ASP A 465 -11.64 -2.87 27.17
C ASP A 465 -12.96 -3.61 26.93
N ASP A 466 -13.98 -3.33 27.76
CA ASP A 466 -15.16 -4.19 27.84
C ASP A 466 -15.91 -4.27 26.50
N GLY A 467 -16.32 -5.49 26.14
CA GLY A 467 -17.00 -5.82 24.88
C GLY A 467 -16.08 -6.03 23.65
N GLU A 468 -14.74 -5.98 23.80
CA GLU A 468 -13.81 -6.13 22.67
C GLU A 468 -14.05 -7.44 21.87
N TRP A 469 -14.45 -7.31 20.60
CA TRP A 469 -14.84 -8.40 19.68
C TRP A 469 -16.06 -9.24 20.10
N GLU A 470 -16.95 -8.71 20.94
CA GLU A 470 -18.25 -9.35 21.21
C GLU A 470 -19.22 -9.23 20.02
N GLY A 471 -20.30 -10.04 20.07
CA GLY A 471 -21.38 -9.99 19.07
C GLY A 471 -21.00 -10.56 17.69
N PRO A 472 -21.80 -10.26 16.65
CA PRO A 472 -21.45 -10.60 15.26
C PRO A 472 -20.15 -9.91 14.84
N GLN A 473 -19.30 -10.62 14.11
CA GLN A 473 -18.00 -10.13 13.62
C GLN A 473 -17.74 -10.77 12.24
N SER A 474 -17.22 -10.00 11.28
CA SER A 474 -16.99 -10.44 9.90
C SER A 474 -15.70 -9.81 9.36
N PHE A 475 -14.81 -10.63 8.80
CA PHE A 475 -13.55 -10.21 8.18
C PHE A 475 -13.61 -10.48 6.68
N ILE A 476 -13.50 -9.42 5.88
CA ILE A 476 -13.66 -9.41 4.42
C ILE A 476 -12.34 -8.93 3.82
N ILE A 477 -11.64 -9.81 3.11
CA ILE A 477 -10.36 -9.45 2.49
C ILE A 477 -10.57 -8.79 1.12
N THR A 478 -9.59 -8.01 0.65
CA THR A 478 -9.67 -7.30 -0.66
C THR A 478 -9.68 -8.27 -1.85
N GLY A 479 -9.02 -9.42 -1.70
CA GLY A 479 -8.93 -10.49 -2.69
C GLY A 479 -7.69 -11.35 -2.49
N ASP A 480 -6.72 -11.16 -3.37
CA ASP A 480 -5.39 -11.79 -3.37
C ASP A 480 -4.56 -11.55 -2.10
N ILE A 481 -4.81 -10.46 -1.37
CA ILE A 481 -4.14 -10.13 -0.09
C ILE A 481 -5.02 -10.56 1.09
N ILE A 482 -4.48 -11.30 2.06
CA ILE A 482 -5.18 -11.67 3.31
C ILE A 482 -5.05 -10.55 4.34
N ALA A 483 -5.73 -9.43 4.05
CA ALA A 483 -5.93 -8.28 4.94
C ALA A 483 -7.23 -7.55 4.54
N GLU A 484 -7.82 -6.78 5.47
CA GLU A 484 -9.03 -6.00 5.23
C GLU A 484 -8.73 -4.50 5.17
N TRP A 485 -9.07 -3.86 4.03
CA TRP A 485 -9.14 -2.40 3.92
C TRP A 485 -10.54 -1.92 4.27
N LEU A 486 -10.67 -0.84 5.05
CA LEU A 486 -11.98 -0.27 5.43
C LEU A 486 -12.78 0.22 4.21
N ARG A 487 -12.08 0.73 3.19
CA ARG A 487 -12.64 1.10 1.87
C ARG A 487 -13.17 -0.12 1.12
N ASP A 488 -12.32 -1.12 0.91
CA ASP A 488 -12.64 -2.29 0.10
C ASP A 488 -13.77 -3.10 0.71
N SER A 489 -13.72 -3.47 1.99
CA SER A 489 -14.77 -4.30 2.61
C SER A 489 -16.13 -3.62 2.62
N THR A 490 -16.15 -2.28 2.74
CA THR A 490 -17.37 -1.48 2.58
C THR A 490 -17.95 -1.60 1.17
N ASN A 491 -17.16 -1.30 0.14
CA ASN A 491 -17.64 -1.31 -1.25
C ASN A 491 -17.91 -2.75 -1.77
N GLN A 492 -17.21 -3.75 -1.24
CA GLN A 492 -17.45 -5.17 -1.49
C GLN A 492 -18.79 -5.67 -0.94
N LEU A 493 -19.31 -5.07 0.14
CA LEU A 493 -20.57 -5.44 0.78
C LEU A 493 -21.77 -4.62 0.30
N LYS A 494 -21.52 -3.42 -0.25
CA LYS A 494 -22.52 -2.48 -0.76
C LYS A 494 -23.60 -3.09 -1.68
N PRO A 495 -23.28 -3.99 -2.65
CA PRO A 495 -24.31 -4.65 -3.47
C PRO A 495 -25.31 -5.52 -2.68
N TYR A 496 -24.97 -5.97 -1.47
CA TYR A 496 -25.81 -6.84 -0.64
C TYR A 496 -26.62 -6.07 0.42
N GLN A 497 -26.38 -4.77 0.63
CA GLN A 497 -27.16 -3.94 1.56
C GLN A 497 -28.69 -4.05 1.37
N PRO A 498 -29.24 -4.08 0.14
CA PRO A 498 -30.69 -4.28 -0.06
C PRO A 498 -31.20 -5.66 0.34
N LEU A 499 -30.35 -6.69 0.37
CA LEU A 499 -30.69 -8.06 0.73
C LEU A 499 -30.75 -8.29 2.24
N ALA A 500 -30.17 -7.40 3.07
CA ALA A 500 -30.09 -7.58 4.51
C ALA A 500 -31.46 -7.77 5.21
N LEU A 501 -32.53 -7.13 4.74
CA LEU A 501 -33.89 -7.38 5.27
C LEU A 501 -34.53 -8.69 4.80
N LYS A 502 -33.98 -9.33 3.76
CA LYS A 502 -34.54 -10.52 3.11
C LYS A 502 -33.80 -11.80 3.49
N ASP A 503 -32.54 -11.67 3.96
CA ASP A 503 -31.73 -12.77 4.46
C ASP A 503 -31.02 -12.39 5.77
N PRO A 504 -31.42 -13.00 6.92
CA PRO A 504 -30.77 -12.78 8.21
C PRO A 504 -29.28 -13.14 8.26
N ALA A 505 -28.78 -13.99 7.36
CA ALA A 505 -27.35 -14.27 7.25
C ALA A 505 -26.62 -13.04 6.69
N ILE A 506 -27.15 -12.39 5.65
CA ILE A 506 -26.59 -11.15 5.08
C ILE A 506 -26.69 -10.00 6.09
N PHE A 507 -27.80 -9.90 6.81
CA PHE A 507 -27.94 -8.95 7.93
C PHE A 507 -26.81 -9.12 8.95
N THR A 508 -26.57 -10.36 9.40
CA THR A 508 -25.55 -10.68 10.40
C THR A 508 -24.13 -10.50 9.84
N LEU A 509 -23.91 -10.77 8.55
CA LEU A 509 -22.64 -10.54 7.85
C LEU A 509 -22.26 -9.05 7.86
N ILE A 510 -23.17 -8.17 7.43
CA ILE A 510 -22.90 -6.72 7.33
C ILE A 510 -22.83 -6.08 8.73
N LEU A 511 -23.72 -6.44 9.65
CA LEU A 511 -23.63 -6.02 11.05
C LEU A 511 -22.28 -6.45 11.68
N GLY A 512 -21.82 -7.66 11.38
CA GLY A 512 -20.52 -8.14 11.81
C GLY A 512 -19.34 -7.37 11.20
N ALA A 513 -19.44 -6.90 9.96
CA ALA A 513 -18.42 -6.08 9.33
C ALA A 513 -18.33 -4.69 10.00
N ILE A 514 -19.47 -4.04 10.28
CA ILE A 514 -19.49 -2.75 11.00
C ILE A 514 -18.86 -2.89 12.40
N ASN A 515 -19.12 -4.00 13.10
CA ASN A 515 -18.51 -4.28 14.41
C ASN A 515 -17.00 -4.54 14.29
N THR A 516 -16.55 -5.29 13.28
CA THR A 516 -15.12 -5.56 13.03
C THR A 516 -14.35 -4.29 12.66
N GLN A 517 -14.87 -3.47 11.74
CA GLN A 517 -14.34 -2.14 11.43
C GLN A 517 -14.33 -1.20 12.65
N SER A 518 -15.33 -1.31 13.55
CA SER A 518 -15.33 -0.53 14.80
C SER A 518 -14.12 -0.85 15.68
N GLU A 519 -13.74 -2.12 15.83
CA GLU A 519 -12.54 -2.49 16.60
C GLU A 519 -11.24 -2.01 15.94
N TYR A 520 -11.17 -2.02 14.61
CA TYR A 520 -10.04 -1.48 13.85
C TYR A 520 -9.87 0.04 14.08
N VAL A 521 -10.95 0.82 13.98
CA VAL A 521 -10.96 2.27 14.24
C VAL A 521 -10.77 2.60 15.74
N ILE A 522 -11.12 1.70 16.66
CA ILE A 522 -10.77 1.84 18.10
C ILE A 522 -9.25 1.70 18.32
N GLN A 523 -8.61 0.74 17.64
CA GLN A 523 -7.21 0.39 17.88
C GLN A 523 -6.22 1.27 17.10
N SER A 524 -6.50 1.62 15.84
CA SER A 524 -5.57 2.41 15.00
C SER A 524 -6.31 3.21 13.91
N PRO A 525 -7.00 4.32 14.26
CA PRO A 525 -7.84 5.09 13.33
C PRO A 525 -7.08 5.87 12.24
N TYR A 526 -5.74 5.79 12.22
CA TYR A 526 -4.90 6.37 11.18
C TYR A 526 -4.50 5.36 10.07
N CYS A 527 -4.91 4.09 10.18
CA CYS A 527 -4.48 3.04 9.27
C CYS A 527 -5.58 2.63 8.27
N ASN A 528 -5.18 2.31 7.04
CA ASN A 528 -6.05 1.86 5.96
C ASN A 528 -6.38 0.36 6.04
N ALA A 529 -5.39 -0.48 6.39
CA ALA A 529 -5.47 -1.94 6.24
C ALA A 529 -5.19 -2.72 7.54
N PHE A 530 -5.95 -3.78 7.78
CA PHE A 530 -5.97 -4.51 9.05
C PHE A 530 -5.81 -6.03 8.91
N GLN A 531 -5.22 -6.61 9.96
CA GLN A 531 -4.99 -8.05 10.13
C GLN A 531 -6.29 -8.78 10.50
N PRO A 532 -6.37 -10.12 10.31
CA PRO A 532 -7.54 -10.90 10.72
C PRO A 532 -7.88 -10.73 12.22
N PRO A 533 -9.17 -10.64 12.59
CA PRO A 533 -9.60 -10.53 13.99
C PRO A 533 -8.98 -11.63 14.86
N PRO A 534 -8.39 -11.33 16.04
CA PRO A 534 -7.74 -12.35 16.87
C PRO A 534 -8.65 -13.53 17.29
N ILE A 535 -9.97 -13.30 17.32
CA ILE A 535 -10.98 -14.34 17.54
C ILE A 535 -11.05 -15.39 16.42
N SER A 536 -10.70 -15.03 15.18
CA SER A 536 -10.73 -15.93 14.02
C SER A 536 -9.75 -17.10 14.20
N GLY A 537 -8.52 -16.81 14.66
CA GLY A 537 -7.41 -17.75 14.63
C GLY A 537 -6.81 -17.98 13.24
N LEU A 538 -7.08 -17.08 12.29
CA LEU A 538 -6.32 -16.97 11.05
C LEU A 538 -4.91 -16.43 11.35
N PRO A 539 -3.87 -16.79 10.57
CA PRO A 539 -2.54 -16.20 10.71
C PRO A 539 -2.53 -14.74 10.23
N VAL A 540 -1.68 -13.92 10.83
CA VAL A 540 -1.38 -12.56 10.35
C VAL A 540 -0.53 -12.60 9.08
N SER A 541 -0.70 -11.59 8.22
CA SER A 541 0.03 -11.42 6.96
C SER A 541 1.18 -10.41 7.14
N MET A 542 2.35 -10.71 6.59
CA MET A 542 3.45 -9.73 6.52
C MET A 542 3.35 -8.91 5.23
N ASN A 543 3.32 -7.59 5.34
CA ASN A 543 3.27 -6.67 4.19
C ASN A 543 4.61 -6.55 3.45
N GLY A 544 5.73 -6.90 4.10
CA GLY A 544 7.09 -6.83 3.55
C GLY A 544 7.70 -5.42 3.53
N GLN A 545 7.06 -4.43 4.14
CA GLN A 545 7.46 -3.01 4.11
C GLN A 545 8.20 -2.60 5.39
N ASP A 546 9.05 -1.58 5.28
CA ASP A 546 9.79 -0.97 6.39
C ASP A 546 9.26 0.46 6.61
N ASP A 547 8.21 0.54 7.44
CA ASP A 547 7.40 1.73 7.67
C ASP A 547 7.69 2.36 9.03
N THR A 548 8.11 3.62 9.03
CA THR A 548 8.21 4.46 10.23
C THR A 548 6.96 5.33 10.33
N VAL A 549 6.09 5.05 11.30
CA VAL A 549 4.77 5.70 11.45
C VAL A 549 4.57 6.25 12.85
N HIS A 550 3.99 7.45 12.94
CA HIS A 550 3.42 8.01 14.16
C HIS A 550 1.92 8.31 13.92
N PRO A 551 1.00 8.00 14.85
CA PRO A 551 1.22 7.20 16.05
C PRO A 551 1.68 5.77 15.74
N ILE A 552 2.40 5.13 16.67
CA ILE A 552 2.88 3.76 16.50
C ILE A 552 1.68 2.80 16.54
N TYR A 553 1.60 1.90 15.56
CA TYR A 553 0.57 0.86 15.48
C TYR A 553 1.08 -0.52 15.92
N GLU A 554 0.16 -1.46 16.18
CA GLU A 554 0.47 -2.86 16.50
C GLU A 554 0.43 -3.72 15.22
N PRO A 555 1.55 -4.29 14.73
CA PRO A 555 1.58 -5.08 13.50
C PRO A 555 0.76 -6.38 13.52
N ASN A 556 0.36 -6.86 14.70
CA ASN A 556 -0.59 -7.98 14.84
C ASN A 556 -2.07 -7.55 14.68
N VAL A 557 -2.35 -6.25 14.56
CA VAL A 557 -3.68 -5.67 14.33
C VAL A 557 -3.76 -4.97 12.97
N VAL A 558 -2.67 -4.30 12.55
CA VAL A 558 -2.59 -3.49 11.34
C VAL A 558 -1.71 -4.18 10.29
N PHE A 559 -2.16 -4.17 9.03
CA PHE A 559 -1.40 -4.68 7.87
C PHE A 559 -0.63 -3.56 7.17
N GLU A 560 -1.25 -2.39 7.01
CA GLU A 560 -0.63 -1.17 6.51
C GLU A 560 -1.25 0.04 7.22
N CYS A 561 -0.45 1.09 7.46
CA CYS A 561 -0.93 2.29 8.16
C CYS A 561 -0.74 3.57 7.34
N LYS A 562 -1.22 3.57 6.08
CA LYS A 562 -1.39 4.79 5.30
C LYS A 562 -2.66 5.51 5.78
N TYR A 563 -2.56 6.81 6.06
CA TYR A 563 -3.70 7.59 6.52
C TYR A 563 -4.52 8.14 5.36
N GLU A 564 -5.74 7.63 5.27
CA GLU A 564 -6.74 7.91 4.24
C GLU A 564 -8.02 8.40 4.89
N LEU A 565 -8.43 9.62 4.56
CA LEU A 565 -9.66 10.21 5.07
C LEU A 565 -10.91 9.45 4.59
N ASP A 566 -10.83 8.82 3.40
CA ASP A 566 -11.90 7.97 2.88
C ASP A 566 -12.01 6.62 3.63
N SER A 567 -10.94 6.06 4.18
CA SER A 567 -11.03 4.81 4.97
C SER A 567 -11.92 5.01 6.22
N LEU A 568 -11.88 6.19 6.85
CA LEU A 568 -12.81 6.55 7.92
C LEU A 568 -14.20 6.97 7.41
N ALA A 569 -14.31 7.53 6.21
CA ALA A 569 -15.61 7.85 5.60
C ALA A 569 -16.39 6.57 5.22
N HIS A 570 -15.70 5.55 4.73
CA HIS A 570 -16.27 4.24 4.41
C HIS A 570 -16.78 3.51 5.65
N PHE A 571 -16.07 3.58 6.79
CA PHE A 571 -16.57 3.07 8.07
C PHE A 571 -17.94 3.67 8.46
N LEU A 572 -18.13 4.99 8.26
CA LEU A 572 -19.43 5.63 8.47
C LEU A 572 -20.44 5.19 7.40
N ALA A 573 -20.03 5.15 6.12
CA ALA A 573 -20.88 4.75 4.99
C ALA A 573 -21.50 3.35 5.18
N LEU A 574 -20.71 2.36 5.62
CA LEU A 574 -21.19 0.98 5.82
C LEU A 574 -22.38 0.92 6.80
N GLY A 575 -22.27 1.66 7.92
CA GLY A 575 -23.35 1.79 8.91
C GLY A 575 -24.53 2.64 8.42
N ASN A 576 -24.25 3.74 7.71
CA ASN A 576 -25.27 4.63 7.15
C ASN A 576 -26.12 3.91 6.08
N GLU A 577 -25.49 3.12 5.21
CA GLU A 577 -26.17 2.28 4.22
C GLU A 577 -26.93 1.12 4.85
N PHE A 578 -26.35 0.45 5.85
CA PHE A 578 -27.04 -0.60 6.60
C PHE A 578 -28.31 -0.07 7.27
N HIS A 579 -28.24 1.10 7.92
CA HIS A 579 -29.43 1.78 8.43
C HIS A 579 -30.40 2.17 7.30
N LYS A 580 -29.91 2.78 6.21
CA LYS A 580 -30.73 3.20 5.06
C LYS A 580 -31.57 2.04 4.52
N HIS A 581 -31.00 0.84 4.39
CA HIS A 581 -31.70 -0.34 3.86
C HIS A 581 -32.47 -1.14 4.91
N THR A 582 -32.00 -1.26 6.16
CA THR A 582 -32.65 -2.10 7.19
C THR A 582 -33.53 -1.36 8.20
N LYS A 583 -33.28 -0.06 8.40
CA LYS A 583 -33.76 0.74 9.56
C LYS A 583 -33.30 0.24 10.93
N SER A 584 -32.41 -0.76 11.00
CA SER A 584 -31.82 -1.19 12.27
C SER A 584 -30.74 -0.22 12.74
N ASN A 585 -30.62 -0.11 14.06
CA ASN A 585 -29.59 0.64 14.79
C ASN A 585 -28.73 -0.30 15.66
N GLU A 586 -28.76 -1.63 15.43
CA GLU A 586 -28.03 -2.62 16.25
C GLU A 586 -26.50 -2.44 16.24
N PHE A 587 -25.95 -1.83 15.18
CA PHE A 587 -24.53 -1.46 15.12
C PHE A 587 -24.18 -0.28 16.04
N ILE A 588 -25.16 0.53 16.48
CA ILE A 588 -24.96 1.69 17.36
C ILE A 588 -24.82 1.21 18.81
N ASN A 589 -23.76 0.44 19.06
CA ASN A 589 -23.37 -0.10 20.36
C ASN A 589 -22.31 0.80 21.04
N PRO A 590 -21.86 0.51 22.29
CA PRO A 590 -20.87 1.34 22.98
C PRO A 590 -19.50 1.42 22.28
N ARG A 591 -19.13 0.38 21.53
CA ARG A 591 -17.82 0.29 20.84
C ARG A 591 -17.84 1.03 19.52
N TRP A 592 -18.90 0.92 18.72
CA TRP A 592 -19.09 1.82 17.58
C TRP A 592 -19.10 3.31 18.00
N ARG A 593 -19.72 3.68 19.13
CA ARG A 593 -19.61 5.04 19.72
C ARG A 593 -18.19 5.40 20.19
N LYS A 594 -17.32 4.44 20.47
CA LYS A 594 -15.90 4.65 20.78
C LYS A 594 -15.12 4.89 19.48
N ALA A 595 -15.39 4.12 18.43
CA ALA A 595 -14.84 4.30 17.08
C ALA A 595 -15.18 5.69 16.51
N VAL A 596 -16.45 6.11 16.52
CA VAL A 596 -16.86 7.44 16.01
C VAL A 596 -16.17 8.59 16.75
N ARG A 597 -15.94 8.47 18.07
CA ARG A 597 -15.17 9.48 18.83
C ARG A 597 -13.67 9.46 18.50
N ASN A 598 -13.12 8.33 18.08
CA ASN A 598 -11.78 8.29 17.48
C ASN A 598 -11.74 8.93 16.08
N VAL A 599 -12.78 8.75 15.24
CA VAL A 599 -12.90 9.46 13.96
C VAL A 599 -12.87 10.97 14.18
N LEU A 600 -13.70 11.50 15.08
CA LEU A 600 -13.76 12.94 15.36
C LEU A 600 -12.44 13.52 15.89
N ARG A 601 -11.68 12.77 16.71
CA ARG A 601 -10.32 13.14 17.14
C ARG A 601 -9.31 13.18 15.99
N VAL A 602 -9.41 12.24 15.03
CA VAL A 602 -8.60 12.27 13.81
C VAL A 602 -8.98 13.47 12.96
N LEU A 603 -10.29 13.76 12.78
CA LEU A 603 -10.72 14.97 12.07
C LEU A 603 -10.20 16.24 12.76
N GLU A 604 -10.25 16.35 14.09
CA GLU A 604 -9.71 17.48 14.84
C GLU A 604 -8.21 17.64 14.61
N SER A 605 -7.43 16.58 14.78
CA SER A 605 -5.97 16.57 14.62
C SER A 605 -5.54 16.89 13.19
N GLN A 606 -6.25 16.35 12.20
CA GLN A 606 -5.95 16.51 10.77
C GLN A 606 -6.62 17.75 10.14
N SER A 607 -7.41 18.50 10.92
CA SER A 607 -7.82 19.89 10.59
C SER A 607 -6.73 20.92 10.94
N GLN A 608 -5.67 20.55 11.67
CA GLN A 608 -4.70 21.52 12.16
C GLN A 608 -3.74 21.98 11.04
N PRO A 609 -3.43 23.29 10.95
CA PRO A 609 -2.51 23.82 9.96
C PRO A 609 -1.05 23.44 10.25
N THR A 610 -0.22 23.44 9.22
CA THR A 610 1.23 23.18 9.37
C THR A 610 1.96 24.31 10.10
N PHE A 611 1.40 25.53 10.11
CA PHE A 611 1.91 26.66 10.88
C PHE A 611 0.79 27.27 11.73
N ASP A 612 1.11 27.60 12.98
CA ASP A 612 0.17 28.25 13.90
C ASP A 612 -0.18 29.68 13.41
N PRO A 613 -1.48 30.05 13.30
CA PRO A 613 -1.89 31.30 12.65
C PRO A 613 -1.56 32.58 13.43
N VAL A 614 -1.18 32.47 14.72
CA VAL A 614 -0.89 33.63 15.58
C VAL A 614 0.62 33.83 15.76
N THR A 615 1.36 32.73 15.90
CA THR A 615 2.80 32.74 16.19
C THR A 615 3.68 32.40 15.01
N ALA A 616 3.10 31.92 13.90
CA ALA A 616 3.78 31.41 12.69
C ALA A 616 4.77 30.25 12.94
N ASN A 617 4.78 29.66 14.14
CA ASN A 617 5.61 28.50 14.45
C ASN A 617 5.12 27.26 13.68
N TYR A 618 6.05 26.38 13.30
CA TYR A 618 5.71 25.05 12.80
C TYR A 618 4.96 24.26 13.87
N ARG A 619 3.83 23.66 13.49
CA ARG A 619 3.06 22.75 14.31
C ARG A 619 3.24 21.33 13.77
N GLN A 620 3.80 20.46 14.61
CA GLN A 620 3.95 19.05 14.28
C GLN A 620 2.57 18.42 14.02
N ASN A 621 2.46 17.67 12.91
CA ASN A 621 1.26 16.87 12.66
C ASN A 621 1.26 15.64 13.57
N GLU A 622 0.08 15.25 14.04
CA GLU A 622 -0.11 14.03 14.84
C GLU A 622 0.23 12.77 14.04
N TYR A 623 -0.08 12.77 12.74
CA TYR A 623 0.27 11.68 11.83
C TYR A 623 1.53 11.99 11.01
N THR A 624 2.47 11.05 10.98
CA THR A 624 3.62 11.05 10.06
C THR A 624 3.91 9.65 9.55
N PHE A 625 4.30 9.52 8.28
CA PHE A 625 4.62 8.22 7.65
C PHE A 625 5.84 8.31 6.73
N GLN A 626 6.80 7.41 6.88
CA GLN A 626 7.92 7.22 5.96
C GLN A 626 8.13 5.74 5.64
N ARG A 627 8.21 5.40 4.35
CA ARG A 627 8.57 4.06 3.84
C ARG A 627 9.92 4.11 3.13
N HIS A 628 10.76 3.08 3.26
CA HIS A 628 11.99 2.99 2.48
C HIS A 628 11.72 2.52 1.04
N THR A 629 11.46 3.47 0.13
CA THR A 629 11.02 3.21 -1.25
C THR A 629 11.70 4.13 -2.27
N ASN A 630 11.69 3.72 -3.54
CA ASN A 630 12.04 4.55 -4.70
C ASN A 630 10.80 5.05 -5.48
N ILE A 631 9.59 4.66 -5.07
CA ILE A 631 8.33 5.10 -5.68
C ILE A 631 7.86 6.37 -4.96
N GLY A 632 7.71 7.47 -5.69
CA GLY A 632 7.46 8.79 -5.11
C GLY A 632 6.10 8.98 -4.43
N THR A 633 5.11 8.11 -4.71
CA THR A 633 3.80 8.10 -4.06
C THR A 633 3.74 7.19 -2.83
N GLU A 634 4.74 6.34 -2.60
CA GLU A 634 4.73 5.35 -1.53
C GLU A 634 5.27 5.89 -0.18
N THR A 635 5.57 7.18 -0.08
CA THR A 635 6.10 7.83 1.13
C THR A 635 5.79 9.33 1.14
N LEU A 636 5.77 9.97 2.31
CA LEU A 636 5.42 11.39 2.44
C LEU A 636 6.64 12.33 2.48
N ASN A 637 6.49 13.49 1.87
CA ASN A 637 7.46 14.60 1.90
C ASN A 637 7.73 15.11 3.34
N LEU A 638 8.78 15.91 3.48
CA LEU A 638 9.13 16.62 4.72
C LEU A 638 9.22 15.69 5.95
N GLN A 639 10.06 14.65 5.87
CA GLN A 639 10.26 13.66 6.94
C GLN A 639 8.95 13.01 7.42
N GLY A 640 8.07 12.70 6.48
CA GLY A 640 6.83 11.98 6.75
C GLY A 640 5.60 12.84 7.07
N VAL A 641 5.73 14.17 7.09
CA VAL A 641 4.63 15.10 7.41
C VAL A 641 3.69 15.34 6.21
N GLY A 642 4.19 15.14 4.99
CA GLY A 642 3.54 15.59 3.76
C GLY A 642 3.72 17.09 3.52
N ASN A 643 3.15 17.61 2.43
CA ASN A 643 3.31 19.03 2.08
C ASN A 643 2.57 19.98 3.06
N PRO A 644 3.00 21.25 3.19
CA PRO A 644 2.38 22.19 4.12
C PRO A 644 0.94 22.54 3.75
N LEU A 645 0.07 22.67 4.77
CA LEU A 645 -1.32 23.08 4.62
C LEU A 645 -1.60 24.38 5.38
N ASN A 646 -2.43 25.24 4.79
CA ASN A 646 -2.83 26.52 5.38
C ASN A 646 -3.90 26.34 6.48
N ASN A 647 -4.13 27.41 7.25
CA ASN A 647 -5.15 27.51 8.28
C ASN A 647 -6.50 28.01 7.72
N GLY A 648 -7.56 27.88 8.53
CA GLY A 648 -8.87 28.49 8.27
C GLY A 648 -9.75 27.76 7.25
N THR A 649 -9.24 26.75 6.55
CA THR A 649 -9.91 26.15 5.37
C THR A 649 -11.16 25.30 5.64
N GLY A 650 -11.42 24.92 6.90
CA GLY A 650 -12.48 23.99 7.28
C GLY A 650 -12.26 22.52 6.88
N LEU A 651 -11.42 22.28 5.87
CA LEU A 651 -11.02 20.99 5.31
C LEU A 651 -10.12 20.16 6.26
N VAL A 652 -10.04 18.86 6.00
CA VAL A 652 -9.25 17.88 6.76
C VAL A 652 -8.19 17.28 5.84
N ARG A 653 -6.96 17.10 6.34
CA ARG A 653 -5.87 16.41 5.64
C ARG A 653 -6.27 14.96 5.35
N SER A 654 -5.97 14.47 4.15
CA SER A 654 -5.70 13.07 3.87
C SER A 654 -4.21 12.96 3.55
N ALA A 655 -3.51 11.96 4.06
CA ALA A 655 -2.09 11.79 3.71
C ALA A 655 -1.95 11.05 2.37
N PHE A 656 -2.73 9.98 2.23
CA PHE A 656 -2.84 9.15 1.03
C PHE A 656 -4.25 9.24 0.41
N ARG A 657 -4.39 8.61 -0.76
CA ARG A 657 -5.57 8.58 -1.62
C ARG A 657 -6.28 7.22 -1.55
N PRO A 658 -7.45 7.04 -2.18
CA PRO A 658 -8.12 5.75 -2.30
C PRO A 658 -7.41 4.76 -3.24
N SER A 659 -6.30 5.18 -3.87
CA SER A 659 -5.32 4.36 -4.59
C SER A 659 -4.11 3.97 -3.74
N ASP A 660 -4.16 4.24 -2.43
CA ASP A 660 -3.05 4.08 -1.48
C ASP A 660 -1.79 4.93 -1.86
N ASP A 661 -1.88 5.84 -2.84
CA ASP A 661 -0.82 6.80 -3.22
C ASP A 661 -0.83 8.06 -2.35
N ALA A 662 0.34 8.64 -2.07
CA ALA A 662 0.46 9.91 -1.37
C ALA A 662 -0.20 11.08 -2.12
N THR A 663 -0.85 11.96 -1.37
CA THR A 663 -1.39 13.24 -1.88
C THR A 663 -0.26 14.23 -2.23
N ILE A 664 -0.48 15.06 -3.25
CA ILE A 664 0.41 16.19 -3.58
C ILE A 664 0.02 17.42 -2.75
N PHE A 665 -1.28 17.71 -2.63
CA PHE A 665 -1.78 18.66 -1.63
C PHE A 665 -2.80 17.97 -0.71
N GLY A 666 -2.52 17.97 0.59
CA GLY A 666 -3.20 17.12 1.56
C GLY A 666 -4.69 17.40 1.79
N PHE A 667 -5.26 18.54 1.36
CA PHE A 667 -6.72 18.68 1.34
C PHE A 667 -7.30 18.02 0.08
N PHE A 668 -7.40 16.70 0.13
CA PHE A 668 -7.97 15.85 -0.91
C PHE A 668 -9.51 16.00 -0.96
N ILE A 669 -10.03 16.58 -2.04
CA ILE A 669 -11.41 17.07 -2.13
C ILE A 669 -12.46 15.94 -2.16
N PRO A 670 -12.32 14.85 -2.95
CA PRO A 670 -13.25 13.72 -2.91
C PRO A 670 -13.45 13.08 -1.53
N ALA A 671 -12.39 12.82 -0.74
CA ALA A 671 -12.56 12.27 0.60
C ALA A 671 -13.17 13.29 1.59
N ASN A 672 -12.83 14.58 1.47
CA ASN A 672 -13.50 15.63 2.23
C ASN A 672 -15.01 15.68 1.90
N ALA A 673 -15.36 15.52 0.62
CA ALA A 673 -16.75 15.44 0.16
C ALA A 673 -17.46 14.20 0.73
N GLN A 674 -16.86 13.01 0.64
CA GLN A 674 -17.41 11.78 1.21
C GLN A 674 -17.65 11.92 2.72
N MET A 675 -16.62 12.33 3.47
CA MET A 675 -16.70 12.51 4.92
C MET A 675 -17.80 13.52 5.30
N SER A 676 -17.91 14.65 4.59
CA SER A 676 -18.99 15.63 4.85
C SER A 676 -20.39 15.03 4.67
N VAL A 677 -20.59 14.14 3.69
CA VAL A 677 -21.90 13.50 3.48
C VAL A 677 -22.18 12.43 4.52
N GLU A 678 -21.19 11.59 4.85
CA GLU A 678 -21.38 10.50 5.81
C GLU A 678 -21.52 10.98 7.25
N LEU A 679 -20.80 12.03 7.66
CA LEU A 679 -21.01 12.70 8.94
C LEU A 679 -22.47 13.19 9.08
N LYS A 680 -23.01 13.83 8.03
CA LYS A 680 -24.39 14.32 8.01
C LYS A 680 -25.43 13.20 8.07
N ARG A 681 -25.17 12.09 7.36
CA ARG A 681 -26.00 10.87 7.41
C ARG A 681 -25.99 10.24 8.81
N THR A 682 -24.83 10.07 9.43
CA THR A 682 -24.71 9.51 10.78
C THR A 682 -25.33 10.42 11.84
N ALA A 683 -25.17 11.74 11.74
CA ALA A 683 -25.83 12.70 12.63
C ALA A 683 -27.37 12.59 12.59
N ALA A 684 -27.94 12.42 11.40
CA ALA A 684 -29.39 12.21 11.24
C ALA A 684 -29.88 10.91 11.91
N ILE A 685 -29.10 9.82 11.81
CA ILE A 685 -29.41 8.53 12.46
C ILE A 685 -29.29 8.65 13.99
N LEU A 686 -28.21 9.27 14.49
CA LEU A 686 -27.99 9.48 15.93
C LEU A 686 -29.13 10.28 16.58
N ARG A 687 -29.64 11.32 15.90
CA ARG A 687 -30.83 12.08 16.36
C ARG A 687 -32.09 11.22 16.45
N SER A 688 -32.19 10.13 15.69
CA SER A 688 -33.33 9.22 15.70
C SER A 688 -33.30 8.18 16.82
N THR A 689 -32.18 7.99 17.54
CA THR A 689 -32.09 7.00 18.64
C THR A 689 -32.85 7.46 19.90
N GLY A 690 -32.99 8.78 20.07
CA GLY A 690 -33.60 9.41 21.23
C GLY A 690 -32.66 9.60 22.44
N ASP A 691 -31.47 9.01 22.44
CA ASP A 691 -30.46 9.18 23.49
C ASP A 691 -29.97 10.64 23.53
N SER A 692 -29.66 11.16 24.72
CA SER A 692 -29.16 12.54 24.89
C SER A 692 -27.67 12.68 24.59
N SER A 693 -26.88 11.61 24.74
CA SER A 693 -25.47 11.57 24.36
C SER A 693 -25.28 11.46 22.84
N ASP A 694 -26.17 10.73 22.15
CA ASP A 694 -26.18 10.65 20.69
C ASP A 694 -26.53 12.00 20.03
N LYS A 695 -27.37 12.82 20.65
CA LYS A 695 -27.71 14.17 20.14
C LYS A 695 -26.52 15.12 20.15
N LEU A 696 -25.76 15.15 21.25
CA LEU A 696 -24.54 15.97 21.34
C LEU A 696 -23.50 15.51 20.30
N LEU A 697 -23.33 14.19 20.14
CA LEU A 697 -22.45 13.63 19.11
C LEU A 697 -22.92 13.99 17.69
N ALA A 698 -24.24 13.99 17.44
CA ALA A 698 -24.81 14.40 16.16
C ALA A 698 -24.66 15.90 15.86
N GLU A 699 -24.73 16.76 16.87
CA GLU A 699 -24.48 18.20 16.74
C GLU A 699 -23.00 18.48 16.38
N GLU A 700 -22.07 17.76 17.01
CA GLU A 700 -20.64 17.80 16.65
C GLU A 700 -20.40 17.29 15.21
N MET A 701 -20.95 16.13 14.85
CA MET A 701 -20.81 15.55 13.51
C MET A 701 -21.41 16.44 12.40
N GLU A 702 -22.58 17.04 12.63
CA GLU A 702 -23.17 17.97 11.66
C GLU A 702 -22.33 19.24 11.51
N THR A 703 -21.79 19.79 12.60
CA THR A 703 -20.87 20.95 12.59
C THR A 703 -19.64 20.67 11.73
N TYR A 704 -19.01 19.49 11.87
CA TYR A 704 -17.92 19.08 10.97
C TYR A 704 -18.41 18.94 9.52
N SER A 705 -19.59 18.36 9.30
CA SER A 705 -20.15 18.17 7.95
C SER A 705 -20.34 19.49 7.20
N GLU A 706 -20.86 20.52 7.87
CA GLU A 706 -21.16 21.82 7.27
C GLU A 706 -19.87 22.60 7.03
N ARG A 707 -18.97 22.65 8.01
CA ARG A 707 -17.65 23.29 7.89
C ARG A 707 -16.80 22.69 6.77
N MET A 708 -16.81 21.35 6.61
CA MET A 708 -16.10 20.69 5.51
C MET A 708 -16.76 20.99 4.15
N ARG A 709 -18.10 21.00 4.09
CA ARG A 709 -18.82 21.36 2.86
C ARG A 709 -18.52 22.79 2.41
N GLU A 710 -18.54 23.75 3.34
CA GLU A 710 -18.20 25.15 3.05
C GLU A 710 -16.76 25.28 2.55
N GLY A 711 -15.79 24.65 3.23
CA GLY A 711 -14.39 24.61 2.80
C GLY A 711 -14.16 24.03 1.40
N ILE A 712 -14.95 23.03 1.00
CA ILE A 712 -14.90 22.47 -0.38
C ILE A 712 -15.39 23.50 -1.40
N PHE A 713 -16.43 24.27 -1.10
CA PHE A 713 -16.93 25.30 -2.03
C PHE A 713 -16.07 26.58 -2.05
N GLU A 714 -15.40 26.93 -0.95
CA GLU A 714 -14.51 28.11 -0.90
C GLU A 714 -13.12 27.84 -1.50
N HIS A 715 -12.50 26.69 -1.18
CA HIS A 715 -11.12 26.39 -1.59
C HIS A 715 -11.02 25.30 -2.65
N GLY A 716 -11.95 24.34 -2.65
CA GLY A 716 -11.98 23.22 -3.60
C GLY A 716 -12.55 23.57 -4.98
N VAL A 717 -13.25 24.70 -5.15
CA VAL A 717 -13.79 25.15 -6.45
C VAL A 717 -12.92 26.24 -7.06
N VAL A 718 -12.36 25.98 -8.23
CA VAL A 718 -11.46 26.90 -8.94
C VAL A 718 -11.94 27.20 -10.36
N ASN A 719 -11.50 28.32 -10.93
CA ASN A 719 -11.88 28.73 -12.28
C ASN A 719 -10.85 28.25 -13.33
N HIS A 720 -11.12 27.12 -13.98
CA HIS A 720 -10.24 26.57 -15.02
C HIS A 720 -10.44 27.26 -16.38
N ARG A 721 -9.33 27.68 -17.00
CA ARG A 721 -9.29 28.50 -18.24
C ARG A 721 -10.13 27.97 -19.41
N LYS A 722 -10.27 26.64 -19.57
CA LYS A 722 -11.06 25.99 -20.65
C LYS A 722 -12.47 25.57 -20.19
N TYR A 723 -12.66 25.30 -18.91
CA TYR A 723 -13.86 24.58 -18.42
C TYR A 723 -14.79 25.42 -17.53
N GLY A 724 -14.37 26.61 -17.09
CA GLY A 724 -15.11 27.43 -16.13
C GLY A 724 -14.86 26.96 -14.69
N ARG A 725 -15.85 27.15 -13.81
CA ARG A 725 -15.76 26.66 -12.42
C ARG A 725 -15.73 25.12 -12.42
N VAL A 726 -14.71 24.54 -11.80
CA VAL A 726 -14.51 23.09 -11.60
C VAL A 726 -14.08 22.80 -10.17
N PHE A 727 -14.28 21.57 -9.70
CA PHE A 727 -13.64 21.08 -8.49
C PHE A 727 -12.17 20.73 -8.79
N ALA A 728 -11.27 21.11 -7.88
CA ALA A 728 -9.91 20.61 -7.80
C ALA A 728 -9.88 19.22 -7.17
N TYR A 729 -8.88 18.40 -7.51
CA TYR A 729 -8.69 17.09 -6.90
C TYR A 729 -8.09 17.21 -5.49
N GLU A 730 -7.11 18.11 -5.36
CA GLU A 730 -6.35 18.39 -4.16
C GLU A 730 -6.01 19.88 -4.08
N VAL A 731 -6.03 20.46 -2.87
CA VAL A 731 -5.64 21.85 -2.61
C VAL A 731 -4.77 22.00 -1.35
N ASP A 732 -4.03 23.10 -1.24
CA ASP A 732 -3.15 23.39 -0.08
C ASP A 732 -3.71 24.46 0.89
N GLY A 733 -4.74 25.19 0.47
CA GLY A 733 -5.30 26.35 1.19
C GLY A 733 -4.47 27.64 1.07
N TYR A 734 -3.30 27.62 0.43
CA TYR A 734 -2.53 28.82 0.06
C TYR A 734 -2.90 29.34 -1.34
N GLY A 735 -3.47 28.48 -2.18
CA GLY A 735 -3.95 28.80 -3.52
C GLY A 735 -3.50 27.83 -4.61
N SER A 736 -2.74 26.78 -4.26
CA SER A 736 -2.41 25.70 -5.19
C SER A 736 -3.59 24.73 -5.32
N ALA A 737 -3.88 24.30 -6.54
CA ALA A 737 -4.96 23.36 -6.85
C ALA A 737 -4.53 22.39 -7.95
N LEU A 738 -4.73 21.09 -7.74
CA LEU A 738 -4.36 20.02 -8.67
C LEU A 738 -5.55 19.66 -9.58
N MET A 739 -5.37 19.84 -10.90
CA MET A 739 -6.37 19.49 -11.92
C MET A 739 -6.11 18.08 -12.45
N MET A 740 -6.82 17.10 -11.90
CA MET A 740 -6.86 15.70 -12.36
C MET A 740 -8.13 15.02 -11.81
N ASP A 741 -8.31 13.74 -12.11
CA ASP A 741 -9.04 12.81 -11.24
C ASP A 741 -8.39 11.43 -11.34
N ASP A 742 -8.62 10.62 -10.33
CA ASP A 742 -8.15 9.23 -10.23
C ASP A 742 -9.34 8.27 -10.42
N ALA A 743 -9.06 6.99 -10.65
CA ALA A 743 -10.09 5.99 -10.83
C ALA A 743 -10.72 5.48 -9.52
N ASN A 744 -9.99 5.56 -8.41
CA ASN A 744 -10.40 4.95 -7.16
C ASN A 744 -11.46 5.79 -6.44
N TYR A 745 -12.50 5.14 -5.92
CA TYR A 745 -13.60 5.81 -5.22
C TYR A 745 -13.24 6.05 -3.74
N PRO A 746 -13.43 7.26 -3.18
CA PRO A 746 -14.07 8.45 -3.77
C PRO A 746 -13.21 9.21 -4.78
N SER A 747 -13.81 9.55 -5.93
CA SER A 747 -13.22 10.39 -6.97
C SER A 747 -14.08 11.63 -7.25
N LEU A 748 -13.56 12.62 -7.99
CA LEU A 748 -14.34 13.79 -8.40
C LEU A 748 -15.49 13.40 -9.35
N LEU A 749 -15.26 12.42 -10.24
CA LEU A 749 -16.30 11.88 -11.11
C LEU A 749 -17.47 11.30 -10.30
N ALA A 750 -17.21 10.77 -9.11
CA ALA A 750 -18.18 10.11 -8.21
C ALA A 750 -18.95 11.05 -7.26
N LEU A 751 -18.72 12.38 -7.28
CA LEU A 751 -19.38 13.34 -6.37
C LEU A 751 -20.92 13.19 -6.26
N PRO A 752 -21.67 12.89 -7.34
CA PRO A 752 -23.12 12.63 -7.24
C PRO A 752 -23.50 11.24 -6.71
N LEU A 753 -22.63 10.24 -6.80
CA LEU A 753 -22.89 8.90 -6.23
C LEU A 753 -22.76 8.91 -4.72
N MET A 754 -21.79 9.67 -4.21
CA MET A 754 -21.69 9.99 -2.79
C MET A 754 -22.92 10.78 -2.33
N GLY A 755 -23.49 11.63 -3.18
CA GLY A 755 -24.59 12.54 -2.85
C GLY A 755 -24.09 13.87 -2.28
N PHE A 756 -22.92 14.33 -2.72
CA PHE A 756 -22.37 15.63 -2.32
C PHE A 756 -22.97 16.79 -3.13
N VAL A 757 -23.23 16.57 -4.42
CA VAL A 757 -23.90 17.48 -5.37
C VAL A 757 -24.78 16.67 -6.31
N GLU A 758 -25.77 17.31 -6.92
CA GLU A 758 -26.61 16.67 -7.93
C GLU A 758 -25.85 16.50 -9.27
N ARG A 759 -26.33 15.57 -10.11
CA ARG A 759 -25.71 15.29 -11.43
C ARG A 759 -25.75 16.47 -12.39
N ASP A 760 -26.70 17.38 -12.21
CA ASP A 760 -26.92 18.54 -13.07
C ASP A 760 -26.18 19.81 -12.61
N ASP A 761 -25.51 19.79 -11.45
CA ASP A 761 -24.74 20.91 -10.91
C ASP A 761 -23.71 21.45 -11.91
N GLU A 762 -23.63 22.79 -12.03
CA GLU A 762 -22.78 23.46 -13.02
C GLU A 762 -21.30 23.10 -12.83
N VAL A 763 -20.83 23.11 -11.58
CA VAL A 763 -19.42 22.88 -11.25
C VAL A 763 -19.07 21.41 -11.48
N TYR A 764 -19.94 20.48 -11.08
CA TYR A 764 -19.79 19.05 -11.37
C TYR A 764 -19.77 18.79 -12.88
N ARG A 765 -20.72 19.34 -13.67
CA ARG A 765 -20.76 19.11 -15.13
C ARG A 765 -19.54 19.67 -15.86
N ASN A 766 -19.02 20.81 -15.40
CA ASN A 766 -17.75 21.35 -15.89
C ASN A 766 -16.56 20.47 -15.50
N THR A 767 -16.57 19.93 -14.29
CA THR A 767 -15.56 19.00 -13.78
C THR A 767 -15.60 17.70 -14.59
N ARG A 768 -16.74 17.00 -14.69
CA ARG A 768 -16.93 15.80 -15.53
C ARG A 768 -16.36 15.99 -16.95
N ARG A 769 -16.64 17.13 -17.59
CA ARG A 769 -16.11 17.46 -18.92
C ARG A 769 -14.58 17.61 -18.94
N MET A 770 -13.99 18.25 -17.92
CA MET A 770 -12.54 18.28 -17.74
C MET A 770 -11.95 16.87 -17.56
N LEU A 771 -12.62 16.01 -16.80
CA LEU A 771 -12.07 14.70 -16.41
C LEU A 771 -12.13 13.63 -17.49
N LEU A 772 -13.04 13.79 -18.45
CA LEU A 772 -13.25 12.87 -19.57
C LEU A 772 -12.65 13.39 -20.90
N GLU A 773 -11.89 14.48 -20.85
CA GLU A 773 -11.11 15.03 -21.97
C GLU A 773 -9.60 14.91 -21.70
N LYS A 774 -8.80 14.53 -22.72
CA LYS A 774 -7.36 14.30 -22.53
C LYS A 774 -6.58 15.58 -22.19
N GLU A 775 -7.08 16.74 -22.65
CA GLU A 775 -6.50 18.04 -22.34
C GLU A 775 -6.96 18.59 -20.97
N GLY A 776 -7.82 17.87 -20.24
CA GLY A 776 -8.35 18.28 -18.94
C GLY A 776 -7.92 17.40 -17.76
N ASN A 777 -7.69 16.10 -17.96
CA ASN A 777 -7.12 15.21 -16.94
C ASN A 777 -5.88 14.46 -17.48
N PRO A 778 -4.69 14.61 -16.86
CA PRO A 778 -3.50 13.87 -17.28
C PRO A 778 -3.69 12.35 -17.24
N TYR A 779 -4.48 11.83 -16.29
CA TYR A 779 -4.77 10.41 -16.11
C TYR A 779 -6.02 9.93 -16.85
N TYR A 780 -6.69 10.76 -17.66
CA TYR A 780 -7.60 10.24 -18.67
C TYR A 780 -6.76 9.60 -19.77
N LEU A 781 -6.82 8.28 -19.93
CA LEU A 781 -6.02 7.51 -20.88
C LEU A 781 -6.90 6.99 -22.01
N LYS A 782 -6.34 6.95 -23.22
CA LYS A 782 -7.01 6.46 -24.43
C LYS A 782 -5.97 5.86 -25.35
N GLY A 783 -6.18 4.60 -25.74
CA GLY A 783 -5.35 3.88 -26.69
C GLY A 783 -6.19 3.23 -27.76
N LYS A 784 -5.67 2.14 -28.33
CA LYS A 784 -6.32 1.36 -29.38
C LYS A 784 -7.50 0.51 -28.88
N ASP A 785 -7.29 -0.19 -27.76
CA ASP A 785 -8.17 -1.27 -27.31
C ASP A 785 -9.12 -0.82 -26.18
N PHE A 786 -8.71 0.16 -25.35
CA PHE A 786 -9.44 0.60 -24.16
C PHE A 786 -9.23 2.11 -23.87
N ARG A 787 -10.05 2.68 -22.98
CA ARG A 787 -9.94 4.06 -22.49
C ARG A 787 -10.58 4.18 -21.10
N GLY A 788 -10.21 5.21 -20.33
CA GLY A 788 -10.79 5.48 -19.01
C GLY A 788 -9.91 6.42 -18.20
N ILE A 789 -10.22 6.60 -16.92
CA ILE A 789 -9.30 7.24 -15.97
C ILE A 789 -8.39 6.15 -15.38
N GLY A 790 -7.11 6.45 -15.23
CA GLY A 790 -6.13 5.66 -14.49
C GLY A 790 -5.69 6.37 -13.21
N GLY A 791 -4.43 6.19 -12.83
CA GLY A 791 -3.82 6.85 -11.68
C GLY A 791 -2.30 6.71 -11.70
N PRO A 792 -1.56 7.41 -10.81
CA PRO A 792 -0.12 7.25 -10.69
C PRO A 792 0.28 5.84 -10.23
N HIS A 793 -0.57 5.15 -9.45
CA HIS A 793 -0.35 3.81 -8.88
C HIS A 793 0.25 2.79 -9.87
N ILE A 794 -0.42 2.59 -11.02
CA ILE A 794 0.05 1.69 -12.10
C ILE A 794 0.75 2.48 -13.22
N GLY A 795 0.45 3.77 -13.36
CA GLY A 795 1.15 4.68 -14.27
C GLY A 795 0.45 4.94 -15.60
N LEU A 796 1.25 5.38 -16.59
CA LEU A 796 0.77 6.22 -17.71
C LEU A 796 0.04 5.48 -18.86
N GLN A 797 -0.10 4.16 -18.78
CA GLN A 797 -0.72 3.33 -19.83
C GLN A 797 -1.96 2.56 -19.35
N ASN A 798 -2.20 2.48 -18.04
CA ASN A 798 -3.20 1.61 -17.45
C ASN A 798 -4.43 2.39 -16.97
N ALA A 799 -5.56 2.23 -17.65
CA ALA A 799 -6.85 2.75 -17.22
C ALA A 799 -7.61 1.70 -16.42
N TRP A 800 -8.41 2.13 -15.45
CA TRP A 800 -9.10 1.22 -14.53
C TRP A 800 -10.57 1.07 -14.94
N PRO A 801 -11.11 -0.16 -15.06
CA PRO A 801 -12.52 -0.41 -15.38
C PRO A 801 -13.50 0.30 -14.44
N MET A 802 -13.16 0.45 -13.16
CA MET A 802 -13.95 1.21 -12.18
C MET A 802 -14.25 2.65 -12.61
N SER A 803 -13.34 3.32 -13.34
CA SER A 803 -13.59 4.67 -13.84
C SER A 803 -14.75 4.73 -14.84
N LEU A 804 -14.85 3.74 -15.74
CA LEU A 804 -15.96 3.63 -16.70
C LEU A 804 -17.28 3.24 -16.02
N LEU A 805 -17.20 2.44 -14.96
CA LEU A 805 -18.37 2.05 -14.16
C LEU A 805 -18.93 3.27 -13.41
N VAL A 806 -18.08 4.04 -12.72
CA VAL A 806 -18.46 5.33 -12.13
C VAL A 806 -18.98 6.30 -13.21
N GLN A 807 -18.35 6.36 -14.39
CA GLN A 807 -18.79 7.19 -15.53
C GLN A 807 -20.22 6.81 -15.97
N ALA A 808 -20.53 5.52 -16.09
CA ALA A 808 -21.85 5.01 -16.46
C ALA A 808 -22.90 5.21 -15.34
N GLN A 809 -22.52 4.98 -14.09
CA GLN A 809 -23.37 5.26 -12.92
C GLN A 809 -23.74 6.74 -12.81
N THR A 810 -22.93 7.66 -13.36
CA THR A 810 -23.13 9.12 -13.27
C THR A 810 -23.63 9.80 -14.55
N SER A 811 -23.82 9.06 -15.66
CA SER A 811 -24.44 9.59 -16.88
C SER A 811 -25.95 9.31 -16.96
N GLU A 812 -26.67 10.07 -17.79
CA GLU A 812 -28.03 9.74 -18.24
C GLU A 812 -28.10 9.43 -19.75
N ASP A 813 -26.98 9.51 -20.46
CA ASP A 813 -26.85 9.18 -21.88
C ASP A 813 -26.65 7.67 -22.04
N GLU A 814 -27.58 7.01 -22.74
CA GLU A 814 -27.58 5.56 -22.92
C GLU A 814 -26.50 5.08 -23.92
N GLU A 815 -26.02 5.94 -24.82
CA GLU A 815 -24.86 5.65 -25.67
C GLU A 815 -23.55 5.73 -24.88
N GLU A 816 -23.41 6.72 -23.98
CA GLU A 816 -22.26 6.81 -23.07
C GLU A 816 -22.22 5.60 -22.12
N ILE A 817 -23.35 5.26 -21.49
CA ILE A 817 -23.48 4.10 -20.59
C ILE A 817 -23.16 2.79 -21.32
N GLY A 818 -23.77 2.56 -22.49
CA GLY A 818 -23.53 1.35 -23.29
C GLY A 818 -22.07 1.22 -23.70
N GLY A 819 -21.46 2.31 -24.17
CA GLY A 819 -20.03 2.35 -24.54
C GLY A 819 -19.08 2.11 -23.36
N CYS A 820 -19.46 2.50 -22.13
CA CYS A 820 -18.69 2.18 -20.93
C CYS A 820 -18.80 0.68 -20.57
N LEU A 821 -20.00 0.09 -20.62
CA LEU A 821 -20.19 -1.34 -20.32
C LEU A 821 -19.46 -2.24 -21.32
N GLU A 822 -19.61 -1.97 -22.62
CA GLU A 822 -18.94 -2.69 -23.73
C GLU A 822 -17.41 -2.73 -23.56
N LEU A 823 -16.80 -1.61 -23.16
CA LEU A 823 -15.37 -1.53 -22.90
C LEU A 823 -14.95 -2.40 -21.71
N VAL A 824 -15.67 -2.29 -20.57
CA VAL A 824 -15.39 -3.11 -19.37
C VAL A 824 -15.51 -4.59 -19.72
N LEU A 825 -16.61 -4.99 -20.35
CA LEU A 825 -16.89 -6.37 -20.73
C LEU A 825 -15.79 -6.97 -21.63
N ARG A 826 -15.34 -6.24 -22.65
CA ARG A 826 -14.26 -6.66 -23.56
C ARG A 826 -12.88 -6.74 -22.93
N SER A 827 -12.66 -6.02 -21.82
CA SER A 827 -11.44 -6.13 -21.01
C SER A 827 -11.50 -7.30 -20.02
N SER A 828 -12.69 -7.66 -19.57
CA SER A 828 -12.98 -8.76 -18.63
C SER A 828 -12.91 -10.16 -19.25
N ARG A 829 -11.91 -10.44 -20.09
CA ARG A 829 -11.78 -11.72 -20.83
C ARG A 829 -11.64 -12.97 -19.95
N LEU A 830 -11.19 -12.82 -18.70
CA LEU A 830 -11.18 -13.90 -17.72
C LEU A 830 -12.52 -14.04 -16.96
N GLY A 831 -13.58 -13.33 -17.35
CA GLY A 831 -14.89 -13.41 -16.70
C GLY A 831 -14.99 -12.67 -15.36
N LEU A 832 -14.00 -11.83 -15.03
CA LEU A 832 -13.96 -10.97 -13.83
C LEU A 832 -13.54 -9.55 -14.23
N VAL A 833 -13.82 -8.57 -13.37
CA VAL A 833 -13.34 -7.20 -13.54
C VAL A 833 -11.96 -7.05 -12.90
N HIS A 834 -11.00 -6.62 -13.71
CA HIS A 834 -9.61 -6.38 -13.30
C HIS A 834 -9.44 -5.01 -12.64
N GLU A 835 -8.31 -4.81 -11.97
CA GLU A 835 -7.93 -3.53 -11.36
C GLU A 835 -7.62 -2.47 -12.43
N SER A 836 -6.67 -2.75 -13.32
CA SER A 836 -6.28 -1.86 -14.42
C SER A 836 -6.00 -2.63 -15.71
N VAL A 837 -6.05 -1.94 -16.85
CA VAL A 837 -5.93 -2.50 -18.20
C VAL A 837 -5.09 -1.56 -19.08
N ASP A 838 -4.09 -2.06 -19.80
CA ASP A 838 -3.33 -1.23 -20.76
C ASP A 838 -4.25 -0.81 -21.91
N VAL A 839 -4.31 0.51 -22.16
CA VAL A 839 -5.21 1.10 -23.15
C VAL A 839 -4.94 0.67 -24.61
N ASN A 840 -3.81 0.03 -24.89
CA ASN A 840 -3.41 -0.45 -26.22
C ASN A 840 -3.46 -1.97 -26.38
N TRP A 841 -3.52 -2.71 -25.27
CA TRP A 841 -3.53 -4.17 -25.24
C TRP A 841 -4.45 -4.68 -24.13
N ALA A 842 -5.74 -4.88 -24.43
CA ALA A 842 -6.73 -5.27 -23.41
C ALA A 842 -6.51 -6.66 -22.76
N THR A 843 -5.51 -7.43 -23.22
CA THR A 843 -5.04 -8.66 -22.57
C THR A 843 -3.95 -8.43 -21.51
N SER A 844 -3.45 -7.21 -21.36
CA SER A 844 -2.50 -6.80 -20.31
C SER A 844 -3.25 -6.04 -19.23
N TYR A 845 -3.27 -6.57 -18.02
CA TYR A 845 -4.06 -6.07 -16.89
C TYR A 845 -3.36 -6.35 -15.56
N THR A 846 -3.78 -5.65 -14.50
CA THR A 846 -3.37 -5.95 -13.12
C THR A 846 -4.51 -6.63 -12.35
N ARG A 847 -4.14 -7.59 -11.49
CA ARG A 847 -4.99 -8.37 -10.56
C ARG A 847 -6.24 -9.02 -11.19
N SER A 848 -6.17 -10.32 -11.45
CA SER A 848 -7.31 -11.14 -11.88
C SER A 848 -8.41 -11.29 -10.82
N TRP A 849 -8.06 -11.16 -9.53
CA TRP A 849 -9.00 -11.24 -8.41
C TRP A 849 -8.99 -9.94 -7.59
N PHE A 850 -9.88 -9.02 -7.96
CA PHE A 850 -10.12 -7.80 -7.20
C PHE A 850 -11.61 -7.69 -6.87
N ALA A 851 -12.00 -8.08 -5.65
CA ALA A 851 -13.41 -8.23 -5.30
C ALA A 851 -14.16 -6.88 -5.22
N TRP A 852 -13.45 -5.78 -4.90
CA TRP A 852 -14.01 -4.42 -4.94
C TRP A 852 -14.45 -4.02 -6.36
N ALA A 853 -13.61 -4.18 -7.38
CA ALA A 853 -13.98 -3.86 -8.77
C ALA A 853 -15.18 -4.68 -9.27
N ASN A 854 -15.24 -5.96 -8.90
CA ASN A 854 -16.40 -6.83 -9.18
C ASN A 854 -17.67 -6.35 -8.45
N GLY A 855 -17.55 -5.85 -7.21
CA GLY A 855 -18.64 -5.22 -6.47
C GLY A 855 -19.17 -3.93 -7.12
N VAL A 856 -18.28 -3.04 -7.57
CA VAL A 856 -18.64 -1.80 -8.28
C VAL A 856 -19.33 -2.10 -9.61
N PHE A 857 -18.88 -3.14 -10.34
CA PHE A 857 -19.56 -3.60 -11.55
C PHE A 857 -20.99 -4.09 -11.24
N ALA A 858 -21.15 -4.92 -10.20
CA ALA A 858 -22.45 -5.44 -9.84
C ALA A 858 -23.40 -4.34 -9.32
N GLU A 859 -22.92 -3.35 -8.57
CA GLU A 859 -23.70 -2.16 -8.22
C GLU A 859 -24.11 -1.37 -9.47
N THR A 860 -23.20 -1.20 -10.43
CA THR A 860 -23.48 -0.50 -11.70
C THR A 860 -24.59 -1.21 -12.48
N VAL A 861 -24.54 -2.54 -12.59
CA VAL A 861 -25.60 -3.33 -13.23
C VAL A 861 -26.91 -3.20 -12.45
N LEU A 862 -26.90 -3.27 -11.10
CA LEU A 862 -28.11 -3.16 -10.26
C LEU A 862 -28.69 -1.73 -10.20
N ASP A 863 -27.90 -0.70 -10.50
CA ASP A 863 -28.36 0.67 -10.74
C ASP A 863 -29.05 0.79 -12.10
N LEU A 864 -28.36 0.38 -13.18
CA LEU A 864 -28.89 0.45 -14.53
C LEU A 864 -30.15 -0.41 -14.70
N ALA A 865 -30.17 -1.62 -14.13
CA ALA A 865 -31.33 -2.49 -14.07
C ALA A 865 -32.57 -1.82 -13.44
N ARG A 866 -32.38 -0.79 -12.60
CA ARG A 866 -33.45 -0.03 -11.95
C ARG A 866 -33.87 1.21 -12.76
N ARG A 867 -32.92 2.11 -13.07
CA ARG A 867 -33.21 3.42 -13.69
C ARG A 867 -33.14 3.45 -15.22
N LYS A 868 -32.36 2.55 -15.84
CA LYS A 868 -32.11 2.46 -17.28
C LYS A 868 -32.23 0.99 -17.78
N PRO A 869 -33.31 0.26 -17.43
CA PRO A 869 -33.41 -1.18 -17.68
C PRO A 869 -33.28 -1.54 -19.17
N GLY A 870 -33.69 -0.65 -20.08
CA GLY A 870 -33.54 -0.83 -21.52
C GLY A 870 -32.10 -0.93 -22.02
N VAL A 871 -31.08 -0.57 -21.22
CA VAL A 871 -29.66 -0.79 -21.54
C VAL A 871 -29.27 -2.25 -21.29
N VAL A 872 -29.78 -2.88 -20.23
CA VAL A 872 -29.32 -4.19 -19.73
C VAL A 872 -30.26 -5.34 -20.12
N PHE A 873 -31.58 -5.11 -20.06
CA PHE A 873 -32.59 -6.17 -20.18
C PHE A 873 -33.35 -6.15 -21.51
N GLU A 874 -33.69 -7.33 -22.03
CA GLU A 874 -34.52 -7.49 -23.24
C GLU A 874 -35.91 -6.86 -23.08
N ASP A 875 -36.53 -7.07 -21.92
CA ASP A 875 -37.91 -6.65 -21.65
C ASP A 875 -38.06 -5.17 -21.27
N GLY A 876 -36.94 -4.45 -21.06
CA GLY A 876 -36.92 -3.04 -20.66
C GLY A 876 -37.61 -2.70 -19.33
N ARG A 877 -37.96 -3.68 -18.48
CA ARG A 877 -38.66 -3.45 -17.21
C ARG A 877 -37.67 -3.19 -16.07
N PRO A 878 -37.94 -2.25 -15.14
CA PRO A 878 -37.12 -2.07 -13.95
C PRO A 878 -36.95 -3.35 -13.13
N TYR A 879 -35.83 -3.46 -12.41
CA TYR A 879 -35.58 -4.45 -11.37
C TYR A 879 -35.24 -3.75 -10.05
N GLU A 880 -35.86 -4.22 -8.98
CA GLU A 880 -35.51 -3.90 -7.60
C GLU A 880 -35.42 -5.20 -6.81
N ILE A 881 -34.46 -5.25 -5.89
CA ILE A 881 -34.13 -6.43 -5.07
C ILE A 881 -35.24 -6.74 -4.08
#